data_AF-A0A535F6L5-F1
#
_entry.id   AF-A0A535F6L5-F1
#
_cell.length_a   1.000
_cell.length_b   1.000
_cell.length_c   1.000
_cell.angle_alpha   90.00
_cell.angle_beta   90.00
_cell.angle_gamma   90.00
#
_symmetry.space_group_name_H-M   'P 1'
#
loop_
_entity.id
_entity.type
_entity.pdbx_description
1 polymer ?
#
loop_
_entity_poly.entity_id
_entity_poly.type
_entity_poly.pdbx_seq_one_letter_code
_entity_poly.pdbx_strand_id
1 'polypeptide(L)'
;MSDPGGRGAYNFGQWERAEQLRAFYAWLPSVLNDAPGIDWAQLPPEVMGCCIRTIGTSPDAAYLAMAAASAYGRVSTNSLVQMLLHLHSLFTTLRKDCGMERVCDLRSEKIWKEFAAKTGTTMSRSRQLSWYSSVSTKHYPQYLHTLAAGDASLMQQYQLPAMPDGFLRRVGNADKLNTSSLLRRQPARNTLVPLFPLLRQLVLLRKELAGRMFHTFQQVEQGISPDTVLPVAFHYTDSFPELQQQEQTWEMRLREVPLHFFLWNKRAWILAHQDRYSGRVIREAEQASGIYSPERDSAFVQFNGAPQDLFWFGDLIKNRLLQYFQRGLRDDLTYEERWTNARDQGFPRGCTTQQPGLLRSDSRWFAEHTRDGDLLFEPEAVCRGILYAAALSTLAMTNGGSVSELLQVAADGWINTSEGRKQLLLPDGAKGDDRRLFTISPEAVQMLEEIERGLVETFGEVPITAPARQSPKSDRLRPARYLFQWQKRMVDGHDTQVLVRFLLHGVNLVTESGTPIPFSMNQIRYGGNLSTEERGQELLRVFGFNHTILQGSLSFSSLRLYCRDFYAYWQFAGSREVALQPETLAHWISHLRKLHYKTSTINRMVVVVQNIMGAAASPEQGYVDPSIADAFQTIKKTPERHHPLPGIPGEASTPVSYRKYFKKCGRPWCTVCQLGEGHGPYWYAYWRENGRSYRTYIGRKLQLIAPTNRR
;
A
#
# COMPACT_ATOMS: atom_id res chain seq x y z
N MET A 1 11.52 35.05 -31.33
CA MET A 1 12.01 33.67 -31.13
C MET A 1 12.50 33.58 -29.69
N SER A 2 11.69 32.97 -28.85
CA SER A 2 11.85 32.99 -27.39
C SER A 2 12.59 31.73 -26.94
N ASP A 3 13.55 31.93 -26.04
CA ASP A 3 14.37 30.92 -25.36
C ASP A 3 13.58 29.64 -24.98
N PRO A 4 13.93 28.45 -25.52
CA PRO A 4 13.29 27.18 -25.16
C PRO A 4 13.54 26.75 -23.71
N GLY A 5 14.46 27.42 -22.99
CA GLY A 5 14.86 27.11 -21.62
C GLY A 5 14.11 27.87 -20.52
N GLY A 6 13.24 28.83 -20.85
CA GLY A 6 12.63 29.74 -19.87
C GLY A 6 11.30 29.27 -19.27
N ARG A 7 11.29 28.99 -17.94
CA ARG A 7 10.19 28.94 -16.93
C ARG A 7 8.78 28.36 -17.25
N GLY A 8 8.36 28.15 -18.51
CA GLY A 8 7.16 27.39 -18.91
C GLY A 8 7.40 25.88 -19.07
N ALA A 9 8.64 25.43 -18.89
CA ALA A 9 9.11 24.07 -19.16
C ALA A 9 8.65 22.97 -18.17
N TYR A 10 8.00 23.35 -17.05
CA TYR A 10 7.57 22.39 -16.03
C TYR A 10 6.33 21.57 -16.42
N ASN A 11 5.65 21.91 -17.52
CA ASN A 11 4.38 21.32 -17.91
C ASN A 11 4.30 20.96 -19.41
N PHE A 12 5.38 20.43 -20.02
CA PHE A 12 5.37 20.00 -21.43
C PHE A 12 4.20 19.05 -21.76
N GLY A 13 3.84 18.15 -20.84
CA GLY A 13 2.70 17.24 -21.02
C GLY A 13 1.32 17.90 -20.93
N GLN A 14 1.24 19.18 -20.56
CA GLN A 14 0.01 19.99 -20.56
C GLN A 14 -0.08 20.92 -21.76
N TRP A 15 0.96 21.00 -22.60
CA TRP A 15 0.90 21.77 -23.84
C TRP A 15 -0.08 21.14 -24.82
N GLU A 16 -0.62 21.94 -25.74
CA GLU A 16 -1.44 21.42 -26.83
C GLU A 16 -0.65 20.43 -27.68
N ARG A 17 -1.31 19.37 -28.17
CA ARG A 17 -0.59 18.28 -28.87
C ARG A 17 0.18 18.80 -30.09
N ALA A 18 -0.38 19.77 -30.81
CA ALA A 18 0.27 20.39 -31.95
C ALA A 18 1.57 21.13 -31.55
N GLU A 19 1.59 21.77 -30.38
CA GLU A 19 2.77 22.48 -29.85
C GLU A 19 3.84 21.49 -29.39
N GLN A 20 3.43 20.40 -28.72
CA GLN A 20 4.32 19.31 -28.34
C GLN A 20 5.03 18.72 -29.56
N LEU A 21 4.27 18.42 -30.61
CA LEU A 21 4.81 17.87 -31.86
C LEU A 21 5.75 18.85 -32.53
N ARG A 22 5.35 20.13 -32.66
CA ARG A 22 6.22 21.16 -33.25
C ARG A 22 7.55 21.29 -32.52
N ALA A 23 7.53 21.32 -31.19
CA ALA A 23 8.73 21.38 -30.37
C ALA A 23 9.59 20.11 -30.51
N PHE A 24 8.96 18.93 -30.59
CA PHE A 24 9.67 17.66 -30.77
C PHE A 24 10.34 17.55 -32.15
N TYR A 25 9.64 17.89 -33.24
CA TYR A 25 10.22 17.89 -34.59
C TYR A 25 11.29 18.96 -34.79
N ALA A 26 11.24 20.07 -34.04
CA ALA A 26 12.32 21.05 -34.02
C ALA A 26 13.58 20.53 -33.31
N TRP A 27 13.43 19.61 -32.36
CA TRP A 27 14.52 18.96 -31.64
C TRP A 27 15.07 17.73 -32.39
N LEU A 28 14.20 16.96 -33.04
CA LEU A 28 14.57 15.76 -33.76
C LEU A 28 15.47 16.11 -34.97
N PRO A 29 16.59 15.40 -35.18
CA PRO A 29 17.39 15.59 -36.38
C PRO A 29 16.53 15.44 -37.63
N SER A 30 16.60 16.42 -38.55
CA SER A 30 15.69 16.50 -39.71
C SER A 30 15.68 15.24 -40.58
N VAL A 31 16.83 14.56 -40.69
CA VAL A 31 16.97 13.27 -41.40
C VAL A 31 16.10 12.14 -40.81
N LEU A 32 15.66 12.26 -39.56
CA LEU A 32 14.80 11.29 -38.88
C LEU A 32 13.32 11.67 -38.91
N ASN A 33 12.94 12.85 -39.40
CA ASN A 33 11.54 13.29 -39.42
C ASN A 33 10.65 12.29 -40.16
N ASP A 34 11.17 11.72 -41.25
CA ASP A 34 10.51 10.73 -42.10
C ASP A 34 11.11 9.31 -41.92
N ALA A 35 11.61 8.99 -40.72
CA ALA A 35 12.20 7.68 -40.44
C ALA A 35 11.22 6.53 -40.79
N PRO A 36 11.59 5.58 -41.66
CA PRO A 36 10.69 4.55 -42.15
C PRO A 36 10.06 3.73 -41.01
N GLY A 37 8.75 3.50 -41.07
CA GLY A 37 8.05 2.67 -40.09
C GLY A 37 7.92 3.28 -38.68
N ILE A 38 8.26 4.57 -38.48
CA ILE A 38 8.09 5.28 -37.21
C ILE A 38 7.08 6.39 -37.38
N ASP A 39 5.97 6.32 -36.63
CA ASP A 39 5.07 7.45 -36.44
C ASP A 39 5.46 8.20 -35.16
N TRP A 40 6.27 9.24 -35.31
CA TRP A 40 6.69 10.09 -34.19
C TRP A 40 5.51 10.77 -33.48
N ALA A 41 4.38 10.97 -34.18
CA ALA A 41 3.19 11.57 -33.60
C ALA A 41 2.49 10.64 -32.59
N GLN A 42 2.85 9.36 -32.51
CA GLN A 42 2.38 8.43 -31.48
C GLN A 42 3.23 8.46 -30.20
N LEU A 43 4.43 9.06 -30.22
CA LEU A 43 5.27 9.04 -29.03
C LEU A 43 4.61 9.80 -27.86
N PRO A 44 4.67 9.27 -26.63
CA PRO A 44 4.07 9.93 -25.48
C PRO A 44 4.72 11.30 -25.18
N PRO A 45 3.94 12.31 -24.73
CA PRO A 45 4.46 13.63 -24.37
C PRO A 45 5.59 13.58 -23.34
N GLU A 46 5.56 12.63 -22.41
CA GLU A 46 6.59 12.42 -21.40
C GLU A 46 7.94 12.02 -22.01
N VAL A 47 7.89 11.18 -23.06
CA VAL A 47 9.08 10.74 -23.80
C VAL A 47 9.63 11.89 -24.63
N MET A 48 8.78 12.59 -25.39
CA MET A 48 9.16 13.79 -26.14
C MET A 48 9.78 14.86 -25.22
N GLY A 49 9.15 15.10 -24.07
CA GLY A 49 9.65 16.04 -23.08
C GLY A 49 10.99 15.61 -22.46
N CYS A 50 11.23 14.31 -22.26
CA CYS A 50 12.52 13.78 -21.81
C CYS A 50 13.61 14.01 -22.88
N CYS A 51 13.28 13.76 -24.14
CA CYS A 51 14.17 14.05 -25.28
C CYS A 51 14.59 15.52 -25.32
N ILE A 52 13.63 16.43 -25.27
CA ILE A 52 13.92 17.87 -25.38
C ILE A 52 14.68 18.39 -24.14
N ARG A 53 14.24 18.04 -22.93
CA ARG A 53 14.77 18.64 -21.69
C ARG A 53 16.04 17.98 -21.19
N THR A 54 16.11 16.65 -21.26
CA THR A 54 17.21 15.90 -20.63
C THR A 54 18.27 15.53 -21.66
N ILE A 55 17.87 15.04 -22.83
CA ILE A 55 18.82 14.71 -23.89
C ILE A 55 19.31 16.00 -24.55
N GLY A 56 18.40 16.94 -24.82
CA GLY A 56 18.73 18.29 -25.27
C GLY A 56 19.63 18.27 -26.50
N THR A 57 20.75 18.98 -26.43
CA THR A 57 21.73 19.08 -27.52
C THR A 57 22.80 17.98 -27.50
N SER A 58 22.55 16.86 -26.81
CA SER A 58 23.48 15.73 -26.77
C SER A 58 23.84 15.25 -28.18
N PRO A 59 25.12 14.91 -28.45
CA PRO A 59 25.53 14.33 -29.73
C PRO A 59 24.87 12.98 -30.02
N ASP A 60 24.23 12.37 -29.02
CA ASP A 60 23.58 11.08 -29.12
C ASP A 60 22.05 11.18 -29.35
N ALA A 61 21.53 12.39 -29.58
CA ALA A 61 20.10 12.65 -29.72
C ALA A 61 19.42 11.73 -30.75
N ALA A 62 20.04 11.54 -31.92
CA ALA A 62 19.54 10.67 -32.97
C ALA A 62 19.41 9.20 -32.50
N TYR A 63 20.46 8.66 -31.90
CA TYR A 63 20.50 7.29 -31.40
C TYR A 63 19.48 7.06 -30.29
N LEU A 64 19.34 8.02 -29.37
CA LEU A 64 18.41 7.92 -28.26
C LEU A 64 16.95 8.08 -28.71
N ALA A 65 16.66 8.98 -29.67
CA ALA A 65 15.34 9.09 -30.28
C ALA A 65 14.92 7.77 -30.95
N MET A 66 15.82 7.18 -31.73
CA MET A 66 15.61 5.90 -32.40
C MET A 66 15.50 4.72 -31.41
N ALA A 67 16.23 4.74 -30.31
CA ALA A 67 16.09 3.78 -29.23
C ALA A 67 14.68 3.85 -28.59
N ALA A 68 14.18 5.06 -28.32
CA ALA A 68 12.81 5.24 -27.82
C ALA A 68 11.75 4.77 -28.82
N ALA A 69 11.86 5.17 -30.09
CA ALA A 69 10.91 4.80 -31.13
C ALA A 69 10.89 3.28 -31.38
N SER A 70 12.04 2.63 -31.46
CA SER A 70 12.12 1.17 -31.65
C SER A 70 11.62 0.37 -30.44
N ALA A 71 11.67 0.93 -29.23
CA ALA A 71 11.10 0.30 -28.04
C ALA A 71 9.62 0.66 -27.79
N TYR A 72 9.09 1.67 -28.48
CA TYR A 72 7.72 2.13 -28.34
C TYR A 72 6.71 1.01 -28.65
N GLY A 73 5.61 0.97 -27.88
CA GLY A 73 4.60 -0.09 -27.94
C GLY A 73 5.05 -1.44 -27.34
N ARG A 74 6.35 -1.64 -27.07
CA ARG A 74 6.90 -2.88 -26.49
C ARG A 74 7.17 -2.79 -24.99
N VAL A 75 7.32 -1.58 -24.45
CA VAL A 75 7.50 -1.29 -23.03
C VAL A 75 6.62 -0.11 -22.61
N SER A 76 6.37 0.07 -21.32
CA SER A 76 5.56 1.19 -20.82
C SER A 76 6.24 2.55 -21.06
N THR A 77 5.45 3.62 -21.13
CA THR A 77 5.91 5.00 -21.28
C THR A 77 6.94 5.38 -20.22
N ASN A 78 6.66 5.06 -18.94
CA ASN A 78 7.63 5.30 -17.87
C ASN A 78 8.93 4.50 -18.08
N SER A 79 8.84 3.25 -18.58
CA SER A 79 10.03 2.46 -18.90
C SER A 79 10.84 3.07 -20.03
N LEU A 80 10.20 3.65 -21.06
CA LEU A 80 10.88 4.40 -22.12
C LEU A 80 11.63 5.61 -21.57
N VAL A 81 10.98 6.41 -20.71
CA VAL A 81 11.63 7.55 -20.07
C VAL A 81 12.83 7.10 -19.25
N GLN A 82 12.69 6.07 -18.41
CA GLN A 82 13.80 5.52 -17.61
C GLN A 82 14.91 4.94 -18.48
N MET A 83 14.57 4.27 -19.57
CA MET A 83 15.54 3.76 -20.56
C MET A 83 16.35 4.92 -21.13
N LEU A 84 15.70 6.00 -21.60
CA LEU A 84 16.38 7.18 -22.13
C LEU A 84 17.30 7.83 -21.10
N LEU A 85 16.84 8.03 -19.86
CA LEU A 85 17.65 8.62 -18.79
C LEU A 85 18.90 7.77 -18.49
N HIS A 86 18.74 6.45 -18.43
CA HIS A 86 19.85 5.54 -18.20
C HIS A 86 20.83 5.49 -19.38
N LEU A 87 20.34 5.42 -20.62
CA LEU A 87 21.18 5.41 -21.81
C LEU A 87 21.93 6.74 -21.98
N HIS A 88 21.26 7.87 -21.77
CA HIS A 88 21.89 9.18 -21.80
C HIS A 88 22.99 9.29 -20.74
N SER A 89 22.71 8.89 -19.49
CA SER A 89 23.72 8.86 -18.42
C SER A 89 24.89 7.92 -18.74
N LEU A 90 24.62 6.76 -19.35
CA LEU A 90 25.66 5.82 -19.80
C LEU A 90 26.54 6.46 -20.87
N PHE A 91 25.95 7.07 -21.89
CA PHE A 91 26.70 7.70 -22.98
C PHE A 91 27.52 8.88 -22.49
N THR A 92 26.97 9.73 -21.63
CA THR A 92 27.72 10.80 -20.97
C THR A 92 28.95 10.26 -20.23
N THR A 93 28.82 9.15 -19.51
CA THR A 93 29.94 8.50 -18.82
C THR A 93 30.96 7.92 -19.81
N LEU A 94 30.50 7.26 -20.87
CA LEU A 94 31.38 6.66 -21.89
C LEU A 94 32.18 7.73 -22.65
N ARG A 95 31.56 8.86 -22.99
CA ARG A 95 32.24 9.98 -23.67
C ARG A 95 33.24 10.67 -22.74
N LYS A 96 32.77 11.05 -21.55
CA LYS A 96 33.57 11.85 -20.60
C LYS A 96 34.75 11.07 -20.03
N ASP A 97 34.52 9.82 -19.64
CA ASP A 97 35.45 9.08 -18.80
C ASP A 97 36.10 7.89 -19.52
N CYS A 98 35.51 7.40 -20.62
CA CYS A 98 35.96 6.17 -21.30
C CYS A 98 36.46 6.38 -22.74
N GLY A 99 36.50 7.63 -23.22
CA GLY A 99 37.06 7.98 -24.53
C GLY A 99 36.18 7.62 -25.73
N MET A 100 34.85 7.59 -25.57
CA MET A 100 33.94 7.42 -26.70
C MET A 100 33.78 8.74 -27.48
N GLU A 101 34.25 8.78 -28.73
CA GLU A 101 34.06 9.95 -29.62
C GLU A 101 32.83 9.77 -30.52
N ARG A 102 32.56 8.54 -30.96
CA ARG A 102 31.41 8.16 -31.77
C ARG A 102 30.78 6.88 -31.22
N VAL A 103 29.48 6.70 -31.46
CA VAL A 103 28.76 5.50 -31.00
C VAL A 103 29.34 4.22 -31.62
N CYS A 104 29.89 4.27 -32.83
CA CYS A 104 30.52 3.12 -33.48
C CYS A 104 31.79 2.62 -32.75
N ASP A 105 32.43 3.47 -31.93
CA ASP A 105 33.62 3.09 -31.16
C ASP A 105 33.28 2.02 -30.09
N LEU A 106 32.00 1.90 -29.71
CA LEU A 106 31.50 0.87 -28.79
C LEU A 106 31.58 -0.56 -29.35
N ARG A 107 31.96 -0.74 -30.62
CA ARG A 107 32.37 -2.06 -31.14
C ARG A 107 33.67 -2.54 -30.50
N SER A 108 34.51 -1.63 -30.02
CA SER A 108 35.76 -1.95 -29.34
C SER A 108 35.52 -2.37 -27.90
N GLU A 109 36.11 -3.49 -27.49
CA GLU A 109 36.09 -3.92 -26.08
C GLU A 109 36.80 -2.93 -25.15
N LYS A 110 37.72 -2.11 -25.67
CA LYS A 110 38.55 -1.20 -24.85
C LYS A 110 37.68 -0.24 -24.04
N ILE A 111 36.69 0.39 -24.68
CA ILE A 111 35.81 1.36 -24.03
C ILE A 111 34.97 0.68 -22.93
N TRP A 112 34.46 -0.52 -23.20
CA TRP A 112 33.71 -1.29 -22.21
C TRP A 112 34.58 -1.73 -21.01
N LYS A 113 35.84 -2.09 -21.24
CA LYS A 113 36.81 -2.42 -20.19
C LYS A 113 37.12 -1.18 -19.34
N GLU A 114 37.37 -0.03 -19.97
CA GLU A 114 37.56 1.27 -19.29
C GLU A 114 36.34 1.64 -18.43
N PHE A 115 35.13 1.50 -18.98
CA PHE A 115 33.88 1.73 -18.24
C PHE A 115 33.76 0.83 -17.01
N ALA A 116 34.06 -0.46 -17.16
CA ALA A 116 34.02 -1.41 -16.04
C ALA A 116 35.05 -1.08 -14.95
N ALA A 117 36.23 -0.59 -15.34
CA ALA A 117 37.30 -0.21 -14.42
C ALA A 117 37.01 1.10 -13.68
N LYS A 118 36.43 2.10 -14.36
CA LYS A 118 36.22 3.45 -13.83
C LYS A 118 34.90 3.64 -13.07
N THR A 119 33.95 2.72 -13.22
CA THR A 119 32.63 2.84 -12.57
C THR A 119 32.41 1.84 -11.45
N GLY A 120 31.80 2.31 -10.36
CA GLY A 120 31.44 1.45 -9.23
C GLY A 120 30.34 0.44 -9.55
N THR A 121 30.36 -0.72 -8.87
CA THR A 121 29.34 -1.76 -9.01
C THR A 121 28.03 -1.35 -8.32
N THR A 122 27.12 -0.74 -9.10
CA THR A 122 25.85 -0.21 -8.60
C THR A 122 24.64 -0.74 -9.38
N MET A 123 23.44 -0.63 -8.79
CA MET A 123 22.19 -0.99 -9.48
C MET A 123 21.89 -0.07 -10.65
N SER A 124 22.27 1.21 -10.57
CA SER A 124 22.15 2.13 -11.70
C SER A 124 22.99 1.65 -12.88
N ARG A 125 24.25 1.27 -12.65
CA ARG A 125 25.14 0.68 -13.67
C ARG A 125 24.53 -0.57 -14.30
N SER A 126 24.02 -1.49 -13.47
CA SER A 126 23.37 -2.71 -13.98
C SER A 126 22.17 -2.39 -14.88
N ARG A 127 21.36 -1.37 -14.54
CA ARG A 127 20.21 -0.95 -15.35
C ARG A 127 20.63 -0.30 -16.66
N GLN A 128 21.66 0.54 -16.63
CA GLN A 128 22.25 1.15 -17.84
C GLN A 128 22.66 0.08 -18.86
N LEU A 129 23.44 -0.91 -18.41
CA LEU A 129 23.90 -2.01 -19.28
C LEU A 129 22.73 -2.89 -19.76
N SER A 130 21.74 -3.16 -18.90
CA SER A 130 20.56 -3.93 -19.29
C SER A 130 19.72 -3.23 -20.34
N TRP A 131 19.51 -1.91 -20.23
CA TRP A 131 18.79 -1.13 -21.23
C TRP A 131 19.56 -1.05 -22.54
N TYR A 132 20.88 -0.82 -22.47
CA TYR A 132 21.74 -0.83 -23.66
C TYR A 132 21.66 -2.17 -24.39
N SER A 133 21.74 -3.29 -23.65
CA SER A 133 21.58 -4.63 -24.21
C SER A 133 20.22 -4.78 -24.88
N SER A 134 19.12 -4.44 -24.20
CA SER A 134 17.76 -4.59 -24.74
C SER A 134 17.57 -3.81 -26.04
N VAL A 135 18.12 -2.60 -26.16
CA VAL A 135 18.03 -1.81 -27.39
C VAL A 135 18.89 -2.42 -28.50
N SER A 136 20.18 -2.66 -28.22
CA SER A 136 21.16 -3.13 -29.21
C SER A 136 20.88 -4.53 -29.74
N THR A 137 20.36 -5.44 -28.92
CA THR A 137 20.17 -6.85 -29.31
C THR A 137 18.72 -7.25 -29.58
N LYS A 138 17.73 -6.45 -29.17
CA LYS A 138 16.31 -6.80 -29.31
C LYS A 138 15.48 -5.72 -29.99
N HIS A 139 15.28 -4.57 -29.36
CA HIS A 139 14.29 -3.59 -29.84
C HIS A 139 14.66 -2.99 -31.20
N TYR A 140 15.91 -2.54 -31.35
CA TYR A 140 16.36 -1.94 -32.60
C TYR A 140 16.52 -2.95 -33.73
N PRO A 141 17.14 -4.13 -33.52
CA PRO A 141 17.13 -5.18 -34.55
C PRO A 141 15.72 -5.55 -34.99
N GLN A 142 14.77 -5.75 -34.06
CA GLN A 142 13.39 -6.06 -34.42
C GLN A 142 12.75 -4.98 -35.30
N TYR A 143 13.03 -3.70 -35.04
CA TYR A 143 12.60 -2.61 -35.91
C TYR A 143 13.20 -2.74 -37.32
N LEU A 144 14.51 -2.97 -37.46
CA LEU A 144 15.14 -3.15 -38.78
C LEU A 144 14.53 -4.32 -39.56
N HIS A 145 14.14 -5.41 -38.90
CA HIS A 145 13.50 -6.56 -39.55
C HIS A 145 12.08 -6.25 -40.07
N THR A 146 11.45 -5.16 -39.63
CA THR A 146 10.13 -4.75 -40.15
C THR A 146 10.21 -3.88 -41.40
N LEU A 147 11.41 -3.46 -41.82
CA LEU A 147 11.62 -2.55 -42.94
C LEU A 147 11.98 -3.30 -44.23
N ALA A 148 11.75 -2.65 -45.37
CA ALA A 148 12.30 -3.10 -46.64
C ALA A 148 13.83 -2.99 -46.64
N ALA A 149 14.52 -3.79 -47.46
CA ALA A 149 15.99 -3.90 -47.44
C ALA A 149 16.73 -2.55 -47.64
N GLY A 150 16.20 -1.66 -48.48
CA GLY A 150 16.76 -0.31 -48.68
C GLY A 150 16.64 0.57 -47.42
N ASP A 151 15.44 0.65 -46.85
CA ASP A 151 15.16 1.42 -45.63
C ASP A 151 15.92 0.87 -44.41
N ALA A 152 16.02 -0.46 -44.31
CA ALA A 152 16.80 -1.13 -43.27
C ALA A 152 18.28 -0.74 -43.34
N SER A 153 18.85 -0.68 -44.56
CA SER A 153 20.25 -0.28 -44.77
C SER A 153 20.49 1.18 -44.38
N LEU A 154 19.57 2.08 -44.73
CA LEU A 154 19.64 3.49 -44.33
C LEU A 154 19.57 3.66 -42.81
N MET A 155 18.68 2.92 -42.15
CA MET A 155 18.49 2.99 -40.70
C MET A 155 19.61 2.32 -39.90
N GLN A 156 20.35 1.39 -40.50
CA GLN A 156 21.44 0.66 -39.83
C GLN A 156 22.51 1.57 -39.21
N GLN A 157 22.71 2.79 -39.73
CA GLN A 157 23.66 3.77 -39.17
C GLN A 157 23.33 4.22 -37.73
N TYR A 158 22.07 4.11 -37.30
CA TYR A 158 21.62 4.44 -35.94
C TYR A 158 21.58 3.22 -35.01
N GLN A 159 22.05 2.05 -35.48
CA GLN A 159 22.12 0.85 -34.66
C GLN A 159 23.21 0.97 -33.59
N LEU A 160 22.83 0.73 -32.33
CA LEU A 160 23.79 0.62 -31.24
C LEU A 160 24.61 -0.68 -31.38
N PRO A 161 25.96 -0.62 -31.34
CA PRO A 161 26.79 -1.82 -31.35
C PRO A 161 26.45 -2.76 -30.19
N ALA A 162 26.46 -4.07 -30.42
CA ALA A 162 26.32 -5.04 -29.33
C ALA A 162 27.48 -4.92 -28.34
N MET A 163 27.20 -5.12 -27.05
CA MET A 163 28.25 -5.25 -26.04
C MET A 163 29.04 -6.55 -26.25
N PRO A 164 30.29 -6.63 -25.73
CA PRO A 164 31.07 -7.86 -25.77
C PRO A 164 30.34 -9.03 -25.09
N ASP A 165 30.58 -10.24 -25.59
CA ASP A 165 29.86 -11.43 -25.12
C ASP A 165 30.07 -11.68 -23.62
N GLY A 166 28.95 -11.90 -22.92
CA GLY A 166 28.91 -12.10 -21.48
C GLY A 166 29.28 -10.86 -20.64
N PHE A 167 29.53 -9.69 -21.25
CA PHE A 167 29.88 -8.47 -20.52
C PHE A 167 28.80 -8.05 -19.52
N LEU A 168 27.53 -8.05 -19.94
CA LEU A 168 26.40 -7.74 -19.05
C LEU A 168 26.36 -8.66 -17.83
N ARG A 169 26.62 -9.97 -18.01
CA ARG A 169 26.65 -10.94 -16.90
C ARG A 169 27.83 -10.68 -15.95
N ARG A 170 29.02 -10.41 -16.49
CA ARG A 170 30.26 -10.20 -15.70
C ARG A 170 30.29 -8.86 -14.97
N VAL A 171 29.86 -7.78 -15.63
CA VAL A 171 29.99 -6.40 -15.13
C VAL A 171 28.67 -5.88 -14.55
N GLY A 172 27.52 -6.26 -15.13
CA GLY A 172 26.20 -5.85 -14.62
C GLY A 172 25.95 -6.35 -13.21
N ASN A 173 26.29 -7.62 -12.90
CA ASN A 173 26.18 -8.22 -11.56
C ASN A 173 24.79 -8.05 -10.89
N ALA A 174 23.72 -8.01 -11.68
CA ALA A 174 22.36 -7.77 -11.20
C ALA A 174 21.97 -8.75 -10.08
N ASP A 175 22.22 -10.04 -10.28
CA ASP A 175 21.86 -11.09 -9.32
C ASP A 175 22.62 -10.91 -8.00
N LYS A 176 23.95 -10.72 -8.05
CA LYS A 176 24.76 -10.47 -6.84
C LYS A 176 24.31 -9.22 -6.10
N LEU A 177 23.97 -8.15 -6.82
CA LEU A 177 23.49 -6.89 -6.23
C LEU A 177 22.08 -7.02 -5.64
N ASN A 178 21.21 -7.81 -6.27
CA ASN A 178 19.89 -8.16 -5.74
C ASN A 178 20.02 -9.00 -4.48
N THR A 179 20.86 -10.04 -4.49
CA THR A 179 21.16 -10.85 -3.29
C THR A 179 21.75 -9.98 -2.18
N SER A 180 22.70 -9.09 -2.48
CA SER A 180 23.26 -8.15 -1.51
C SER A 180 22.19 -7.19 -0.97
N SER A 181 21.25 -6.75 -1.81
CA SER A 181 20.11 -5.92 -1.40
C SER A 181 19.16 -6.67 -0.48
N LEU A 182 18.89 -7.94 -0.74
CA LEU A 182 18.11 -8.81 0.13
C LEU A 182 18.81 -9.03 1.48
N LEU A 183 20.11 -9.36 1.46
CA LEU A 183 20.91 -9.52 2.67
C LEU A 183 20.95 -8.24 3.52
N ARG A 184 21.08 -7.07 2.90
CA ARG A 184 21.01 -5.77 3.61
C ARG A 184 19.65 -5.51 4.27
N ARG A 185 18.58 -6.08 3.75
CA ARG A 185 17.21 -5.94 4.32
C ARG A 185 16.92 -6.99 5.38
N GLN A 186 17.70 -8.07 5.43
CA GLN A 186 17.46 -9.18 6.35
C GLN A 186 17.49 -8.76 7.82
N PRO A 187 18.45 -7.95 8.31
CA PRO A 187 18.42 -7.49 9.70
C PRO A 187 17.14 -6.75 10.07
N ALA A 188 16.69 -5.82 9.21
CA ALA A 188 15.44 -5.09 9.43
C ALA A 188 14.22 -6.02 9.37
N ARG A 189 14.21 -7.02 8.47
CA ARG A 189 13.16 -8.04 8.41
C ARG A 189 13.14 -8.87 9.71
N ASN A 190 14.28 -9.33 10.19
CA ASN A 190 14.40 -10.12 11.42
C ASN A 190 13.86 -9.36 12.64
N THR A 191 14.10 -8.05 12.72
CA THR A 191 13.54 -7.20 13.79
C THR A 191 12.03 -6.98 13.63
N LEU A 192 11.56 -6.70 12.41
CA LEU A 192 10.17 -6.30 12.18
C LEU A 192 9.17 -7.46 12.22
N VAL A 193 9.57 -8.64 11.74
CA VAL A 193 8.67 -9.79 11.60
C VAL A 193 7.99 -10.18 12.92
N PRO A 194 8.76 -10.33 14.01
CA PRO A 194 8.23 -10.51 15.36
C PRO A 194 7.22 -9.46 15.82
N LEU A 195 7.39 -8.22 15.37
CA LEU A 195 6.64 -7.07 15.87
C LEU A 195 5.38 -6.78 15.06
N PHE A 196 5.14 -7.46 13.92
CA PHE A 196 3.96 -7.18 13.10
C PHE A 196 2.61 -7.33 13.82
N PRO A 197 2.38 -8.29 14.73
CA PRO A 197 1.19 -8.30 15.57
C PRO A 197 0.99 -6.98 16.32
N LEU A 198 2.02 -6.54 17.05
CA LEU A 198 1.99 -5.32 17.85
C LEU A 198 1.87 -4.06 16.99
N LEU A 199 2.58 -3.99 15.86
CA LEU A 199 2.47 -2.90 14.90
C LEU A 199 1.06 -2.82 14.29
N ARG A 200 0.45 -3.96 14.00
CA ARG A 200 -0.93 -4.01 13.52
C ARG A 200 -1.91 -3.54 14.60
N GLN A 201 -1.73 -3.98 15.84
CA GLN A 201 -2.52 -3.51 16.97
C GLN A 201 -2.36 -1.99 17.17
N LEU A 202 -1.13 -1.47 17.09
CA LEU A 202 -0.85 -0.03 17.15
C LEU A 202 -1.60 0.73 16.06
N VAL A 203 -1.57 0.26 14.82
CA VAL A 203 -2.28 0.86 13.68
C VAL A 203 -3.79 0.94 13.95
N LEU A 204 -4.38 -0.13 14.49
CA LEU A 204 -5.81 -0.17 14.82
C LEU A 204 -6.13 0.82 15.95
N LEU A 205 -5.38 0.78 17.05
CA LEU A 205 -5.60 1.66 18.20
C LEU A 205 -5.43 3.15 17.83
N ARG A 206 -4.41 3.48 17.03
CA ARG A 206 -4.20 4.85 16.54
C ARG A 206 -5.33 5.33 15.62
N LYS A 207 -5.89 4.44 14.78
CA LYS A 207 -7.07 4.75 13.96
C LYS A 207 -8.31 4.99 14.84
N GLU A 208 -8.52 4.16 15.86
CA GLU A 208 -9.66 4.30 16.77
C GLU A 208 -9.57 5.59 17.59
N LEU A 209 -8.39 5.93 18.11
CA LEU A 209 -8.11 7.19 18.79
C LEU A 209 -8.46 8.41 17.92
N ALA A 210 -8.00 8.41 16.67
CA ALA A 210 -8.32 9.47 15.72
C ALA A 210 -9.82 9.56 15.43
N GLY A 211 -10.50 8.40 15.32
CA GLY A 211 -11.95 8.34 15.13
C GLY A 211 -12.73 8.91 16.30
N ARG A 212 -12.34 8.60 17.55
CA ARG A 212 -12.96 9.17 18.76
C ARG A 212 -12.76 10.68 18.84
N MET A 213 -11.54 11.15 18.61
CA MET A 213 -11.22 12.58 18.57
C MET A 213 -12.09 13.32 17.56
N PHE A 214 -12.18 12.80 16.33
CA PHE A 214 -12.99 13.42 15.29
C PHE A 214 -14.48 13.41 15.61
N HIS A 215 -14.99 12.31 16.18
CA HIS A 215 -16.38 12.24 16.60
C HIS A 215 -16.72 13.27 17.68
N THR A 216 -15.86 13.41 18.70
CA THR A 216 -16.03 14.44 19.74
C THR A 216 -15.97 15.84 19.14
N PHE A 217 -15.02 16.11 18.24
CA PHE A 217 -14.95 17.37 17.51
C PHE A 217 -16.24 17.67 16.74
N GLN A 218 -16.76 16.72 15.96
CA GLN A 218 -18.00 16.89 15.18
C GLN A 218 -19.20 17.16 16.08
N GLN A 219 -19.31 16.50 17.24
CA GLN A 219 -20.38 16.76 18.20
C GLN A 219 -20.33 18.18 18.74
N VAL A 220 -19.13 18.67 19.08
CA VAL A 220 -18.95 20.05 19.56
C VAL A 220 -19.28 21.03 18.43
N GLU A 221 -18.76 20.82 17.23
CA GLU A 221 -18.99 21.65 16.05
C GLU A 221 -20.48 21.76 15.68
N GLN A 222 -21.21 20.64 15.66
CA GLN A 222 -22.65 20.62 15.39
C GLN A 222 -23.49 21.32 16.47
N GLY A 223 -22.96 21.46 17.68
CA GLY A 223 -23.59 22.18 18.78
C GLY A 223 -23.37 23.70 18.75
N ILE A 224 -22.54 24.21 17.83
CA ILE A 224 -22.24 25.65 17.72
C ILE A 224 -23.37 26.35 16.96
N SER A 225 -23.98 27.34 17.63
CA SER A 225 -24.96 28.24 17.03
C SER A 225 -24.25 29.44 16.37
N PRO A 226 -24.88 30.16 15.42
CA PRO A 226 -24.29 31.35 14.79
C PRO A 226 -23.87 32.44 15.79
N ASP A 227 -24.52 32.51 16.95
CA ASP A 227 -24.25 33.48 18.01
C ASP A 227 -23.21 33.01 19.04
N THR A 228 -22.74 31.76 18.91
CA THR A 228 -21.74 31.20 19.83
C THR A 228 -20.41 31.93 19.67
N VAL A 229 -19.89 32.46 20.78
CA VAL A 229 -18.57 33.10 20.82
C VAL A 229 -17.48 32.03 20.80
N LEU A 230 -16.54 32.14 19.86
CA LEU A 230 -15.37 31.26 19.77
C LEU A 230 -14.19 31.85 20.57
N PRO A 231 -13.34 31.00 21.19
CA PRO A 231 -13.32 29.54 21.05
C PRO A 231 -14.29 28.81 21.97
N VAL A 232 -14.70 27.60 21.56
CA VAL A 232 -15.40 26.66 22.43
C VAL A 232 -14.42 25.65 22.99
N ALA A 233 -14.29 25.57 24.31
CA ALA A 233 -13.44 24.59 24.98
C ALA A 233 -14.14 23.24 25.09
N PHE A 234 -13.40 22.14 24.88
CA PHE A 234 -13.85 20.79 25.17
C PHE A 234 -12.70 19.92 25.64
N HIS A 235 -13.00 18.91 26.45
CA HIS A 235 -11.99 18.01 26.98
C HIS A 235 -12.54 16.59 27.15
N TYR A 236 -11.65 15.60 27.06
CA TYR A 236 -11.95 14.20 27.33
C TYR A 236 -10.65 13.46 27.66
N THR A 237 -10.75 12.27 28.25
CA THR A 237 -9.61 11.40 28.52
C THR A 237 -9.62 10.23 27.55
N ASP A 238 -8.45 9.81 27.08
CA ASP A 238 -8.31 8.64 26.21
C ASP A 238 -7.02 7.85 26.52
N SER A 239 -6.97 6.59 26.06
CA SER A 239 -5.88 5.65 26.34
C SER A 239 -4.92 5.56 25.15
N PHE A 240 -3.68 6.02 25.33
CA PHE A 240 -2.69 6.10 24.27
C PHE A 240 -1.81 4.84 24.21
N PRO A 241 -1.66 4.20 23.03
CA PRO A 241 -0.80 3.04 22.86
C PRO A 241 0.67 3.44 22.76
N GLU A 242 1.49 2.88 23.64
CA GLU A 242 2.93 3.05 23.68
C GLU A 242 3.62 1.70 23.58
N LEU A 243 4.51 1.58 22.59
CA LEU A 243 5.39 0.43 22.47
C LEU A 243 6.57 0.60 23.39
N GLN A 244 6.73 -0.31 24.35
CA GLN A 244 7.88 -0.35 25.25
C GLN A 244 8.65 -1.65 25.03
N GLN A 245 9.97 -1.53 25.02
CA GLN A 245 10.84 -2.70 25.05
C GLN A 245 11.15 -3.04 26.50
N GLN A 246 10.81 -4.25 26.91
CA GLN A 246 11.16 -4.80 28.22
C GLN A 246 12.11 -5.99 27.99
N GLU A 247 13.37 -5.84 28.42
CA GLU A 247 14.42 -6.82 28.15
C GLU A 247 14.55 -7.13 26.63
N GLN A 248 14.19 -8.36 26.21
CA GLN A 248 14.22 -8.82 24.82
C GLN A 248 12.82 -8.89 24.17
N THR A 249 11.75 -8.50 24.87
CA THR A 249 10.37 -8.53 24.36
C THR A 249 9.81 -7.12 24.21
N TRP A 250 8.84 -6.97 23.31
CA TRP A 250 8.12 -5.74 23.10
C TRP A 250 6.69 -5.93 23.60
N GLU A 251 6.16 -4.92 24.28
CA GLU A 251 4.79 -4.91 24.76
C GLU A 251 4.09 -3.60 24.42
N MET A 252 2.76 -3.67 24.40
CA MET A 252 1.89 -2.51 24.23
C MET A 252 1.38 -2.07 25.59
N ARG A 253 1.76 -0.88 26.05
CA ARG A 253 1.16 -0.24 27.22
C ARG A 253 0.16 0.81 26.80
N LEU A 254 -0.86 0.98 27.63
CA LEU A 254 -1.86 2.04 27.47
C LEU A 254 -1.63 3.09 28.56
N ARG A 255 -1.43 4.34 28.15
CA ARG A 255 -1.31 5.51 29.04
C ARG A 255 -2.58 6.34 28.96
N GLU A 256 -3.23 6.61 30.08
CA GLU A 256 -4.35 7.56 30.14
C GLU A 256 -3.84 8.98 29.96
N VAL A 257 -4.43 9.73 29.03
CA VAL A 257 -4.05 11.11 28.71
C VAL A 257 -5.29 12.01 28.70
N PRO A 258 -5.36 13.03 29.57
CA PRO A 258 -6.39 14.05 29.48
C PRO A 258 -6.08 15.00 28.31
N LEU A 259 -7.06 15.19 27.43
CA LEU A 259 -6.94 16.03 26.26
C LEU A 259 -7.83 17.27 26.40
N HIS A 260 -7.22 18.44 26.25
CA HIS A 260 -7.91 19.72 26.32
C HIS A 260 -7.77 20.45 24.99
N PHE A 261 -8.89 20.82 24.38
CA PHE A 261 -8.94 21.48 23.09
C PHE A 261 -9.78 22.76 23.14
N PHE A 262 -9.43 23.70 22.26
CA PHE A 262 -10.26 24.83 21.88
C PHE A 262 -10.64 24.71 20.41
N LEU A 263 -11.93 24.78 20.11
CA LEU A 263 -12.44 24.85 18.76
C LEU A 263 -12.47 26.31 18.29
N TRP A 264 -11.87 26.54 17.12
CA TRP A 264 -11.79 27.83 16.45
C TRP A 264 -12.30 27.73 15.02
N ASN A 265 -12.60 28.88 14.42
CA ASN A 265 -12.55 29.06 12.96
C ASN A 265 -11.45 30.09 12.64
N LYS A 266 -11.10 30.23 11.36
CA LYS A 266 -9.99 31.09 10.91
C LYS A 266 -10.25 32.53 11.28
N ARG A 267 -11.50 32.99 11.11
CA ARG A 267 -11.89 34.38 11.43
C ARG A 267 -11.71 34.69 12.91
N ALA A 268 -12.32 33.91 13.80
CA ALA A 268 -12.26 34.15 15.24
C ALA A 268 -10.82 34.06 15.78
N TRP A 269 -10.00 33.17 15.23
CA TRP A 269 -8.58 33.10 15.59
C TRP A 269 -7.84 34.39 15.27
N ILE A 270 -8.00 34.95 14.07
CA ILE A 270 -7.37 36.23 13.69
C ILE A 270 -7.85 37.36 14.60
N LEU A 271 -9.17 37.44 14.83
CA LEU A 271 -9.77 38.51 15.63
C LEU A 271 -9.41 38.43 17.12
N ALA A 272 -9.14 37.24 17.64
CA ALA A 272 -8.67 37.04 19.02
C ALA A 272 -7.17 37.33 19.19
N HIS A 273 -6.41 37.40 18.09
CA HIS A 273 -4.95 37.53 18.10
C HIS A 273 -4.48 38.66 17.17
N GLN A 274 -5.17 39.79 17.17
CA GLN A 274 -4.92 40.88 16.22
C GLN A 274 -3.50 41.46 16.33
N ASP A 275 -2.90 41.43 17.52
CA ASP A 275 -1.50 41.82 17.77
C ASP A 275 -0.49 41.05 16.91
N ARG A 276 -0.92 39.90 16.35
CA ARG A 276 -0.10 38.99 15.59
C ARG A 276 -0.13 39.23 14.07
N TYR A 277 -1.06 40.02 13.56
CA TYR A 277 -1.30 40.06 12.12
C TYR A 277 -1.24 41.46 11.55
N SER A 278 -0.98 41.53 10.24
CA SER A 278 -1.02 42.82 9.54
C SER A 278 -2.43 43.39 9.52
N GLY A 279 -2.57 44.72 9.48
CA GLY A 279 -3.86 45.39 9.36
C GLY A 279 -4.64 45.03 8.08
N ARG A 280 -4.01 44.40 7.08
CA ARG A 280 -4.73 43.82 5.93
C ARG A 280 -5.46 42.54 6.32
N VAL A 281 -4.76 41.60 6.96
CA VAL A 281 -5.31 40.31 7.38
C VAL A 281 -6.45 40.50 8.38
N ILE A 282 -6.28 41.43 9.33
CA ILE A 282 -7.31 41.79 10.31
C ILE A 282 -8.57 42.30 9.60
N ARG A 283 -8.43 43.24 8.65
CA ARG A 283 -9.57 43.78 7.88
C ARG A 283 -10.27 42.71 7.04
N GLU A 284 -9.53 41.81 6.40
CA GLU A 284 -10.11 40.71 5.64
C GLU A 284 -10.96 39.78 6.54
N ALA A 285 -10.52 39.53 7.77
CA ALA A 285 -11.26 38.75 8.78
C ALA A 285 -12.47 39.51 9.36
N GLU A 286 -12.35 40.81 9.66
CA GLU A 286 -13.46 41.65 10.10
C GLU A 286 -14.59 41.65 9.08
N GLN A 287 -14.23 41.80 7.80
CA GLN A 287 -15.14 41.83 6.66
C GLN A 287 -15.66 40.45 6.22
N ALA A 288 -15.23 39.36 6.86
CA ALA A 288 -15.59 37.99 6.51
C ALA A 288 -15.39 37.69 5.00
N SER A 289 -14.22 38.08 4.48
CA SER A 289 -13.91 38.03 3.05
C SER A 289 -12.81 37.02 2.74
N GLY A 290 -12.70 36.62 1.47
CA GLY A 290 -11.60 35.78 1.00
C GLY A 290 -11.63 34.38 1.63
N ILE A 291 -10.64 34.06 2.46
CA ILE A 291 -10.53 32.76 3.17
C ILE A 291 -11.30 32.74 4.51
N TYR A 292 -11.82 33.90 4.94
CA TYR A 292 -12.62 34.08 6.15
C TYR A 292 -14.13 34.20 5.84
N SER A 293 -14.54 33.95 4.59
CA SER A 293 -15.95 33.95 4.23
C SER A 293 -16.65 32.71 4.81
N PRO A 294 -17.95 32.78 5.14
CA PRO A 294 -18.68 31.67 5.75
C PRO A 294 -18.56 30.34 4.99
N GLU A 295 -18.40 30.38 3.67
CA GLU A 295 -18.29 29.19 2.82
C GLU A 295 -16.90 28.54 2.84
N ARG A 296 -15.87 29.25 3.35
CA ARG A 296 -14.46 28.82 3.35
C ARG A 296 -13.83 28.78 4.74
N ASP A 297 -14.54 29.31 5.73
CA ASP A 297 -14.11 29.39 7.11
C ASP A 297 -14.41 28.08 7.86
N SER A 298 -13.57 27.08 7.61
CA SER A 298 -13.64 25.77 8.28
C SER A 298 -13.14 25.83 9.72
N ALA A 299 -13.79 25.04 10.59
CA ALA A 299 -13.36 24.91 11.97
C ALA A 299 -12.08 24.06 12.10
N PHE A 300 -11.31 24.34 13.14
CA PHE A 300 -10.11 23.61 13.51
C PHE A 300 -9.94 23.62 15.03
N VAL A 301 -8.94 22.87 15.52
CA VAL A 301 -8.67 22.79 16.96
C VAL A 301 -7.29 23.32 17.31
N GLN A 302 -7.22 23.93 18.49
CA GLN A 302 -6.00 24.20 19.23
C GLN A 302 -5.91 23.21 20.38
N PHE A 303 -4.79 22.51 20.50
CA PHE A 303 -4.51 21.71 21.69
C PHE A 303 -3.91 22.58 22.80
N ASN A 304 -4.44 22.44 24.01
CA ASN A 304 -3.95 23.15 25.19
C ASN A 304 -3.24 22.17 26.14
N GLY A 305 -1.95 21.94 25.90
CA GLY A 305 -1.14 21.02 26.69
C GLY A 305 0.27 20.87 26.14
N ALA A 306 1.03 19.94 26.72
CA ALA A 306 2.38 19.66 26.22
C ALA A 306 2.33 18.90 24.88
N PRO A 307 3.21 19.21 23.90
CA PRO A 307 3.22 18.54 22.59
C PRO A 307 3.31 17.00 22.67
N GLN A 308 3.96 16.45 23.70
CA GLN A 308 4.08 15.01 23.94
C GLN A 308 2.76 14.32 24.34
N ASP A 309 1.75 15.09 24.75
CA ASP A 309 0.42 14.60 25.09
C ASP A 309 -0.57 14.78 23.93
N LEU A 310 -0.17 15.50 22.87
CA LEU A 310 -0.95 15.64 21.64
C LEU A 310 -0.72 14.43 20.70
N PHE A 311 -1.37 13.32 21.00
CA PHE A 311 -1.23 12.06 20.25
C PHE A 311 0.25 11.70 20.04
N TRP A 312 0.56 10.95 18.98
CA TRP A 312 1.94 10.62 18.60
C TRP A 312 2.55 11.63 17.62
N PHE A 313 1.85 12.73 17.29
CA PHE A 313 2.24 13.68 16.25
C PHE A 313 2.33 15.13 16.73
N GLY A 314 2.21 15.38 18.04
CA GLY A 314 2.25 16.74 18.58
C GLY A 314 3.59 17.45 18.37
N ASP A 315 4.69 16.71 18.33
CA ASP A 315 6.00 17.23 17.93
C ASP A 315 6.05 17.63 16.44
N LEU A 316 5.34 16.91 15.55
CA LEU A 316 5.19 17.31 14.14
C LEU A 316 4.43 18.62 14.00
N ILE A 317 3.40 18.83 14.81
CA ILE A 317 2.63 20.09 14.84
C ILE A 317 3.50 21.22 15.42
N LYS A 318 4.15 20.98 16.58
CA LYS A 318 5.05 21.94 17.21
C LYS A 318 6.12 22.44 16.24
N ASN A 319 6.76 21.52 15.52
CA ASN A 319 7.78 21.84 14.54
C ASN A 319 7.20 22.30 13.18
N ARG A 320 5.87 22.41 13.07
CA ARG A 320 5.13 22.86 11.90
C ARG A 320 5.48 22.10 10.63
N LEU A 321 5.57 20.78 10.77
CA LEU A 321 5.92 19.85 9.70
C LEU A 321 4.71 19.39 8.88
N LEU A 322 3.49 19.45 9.44
CA LEU A 322 2.24 19.07 8.74
C LEU A 322 1.66 20.20 7.86
N GLN A 323 2.51 21.10 7.36
CA GLN A 323 2.11 22.21 6.50
C GLN A 323 3.19 22.55 5.47
N TYR A 324 2.84 23.40 4.50
CA TYR A 324 3.81 23.84 3.50
C TYR A 324 4.90 24.69 4.14
N PHE A 325 6.16 24.41 3.78
CA PHE A 325 7.28 25.23 4.22
C PHE A 325 7.32 26.52 3.39
N GLN A 326 7.14 27.66 4.05
CA GLN A 326 7.27 28.98 3.43
C GLN A 326 8.67 29.53 3.62
N ARG A 327 9.23 30.16 2.58
CA ARG A 327 10.47 30.94 2.68
C ARG A 327 10.14 32.34 3.22
N GLY A 328 10.77 32.74 4.32
CA GLY A 328 10.80 34.15 4.74
C GLY A 328 9.78 34.62 5.78
N LEU A 329 9.24 33.74 6.63
CA LEU A 329 8.59 34.20 7.87
C LEU A 329 9.67 34.82 8.77
N ARG A 330 9.50 36.10 9.14
CA ARG A 330 10.36 36.77 10.12
C ARG A 330 10.08 36.16 11.50
N ASP A 331 11.15 35.92 12.27
CA ASP A 331 11.17 35.45 13.66
C ASP A 331 10.86 33.96 13.91
N ASP A 332 11.35 33.06 13.04
CA ASP A 332 11.04 31.63 13.15
C ASP A 332 12.12 30.70 12.57
N LEU A 333 12.01 29.39 12.80
CA LEU A 333 12.88 28.37 12.18
C LEU A 333 12.99 28.62 10.68
N THR A 334 14.23 28.73 10.20
CA THR A 334 14.51 28.94 8.79
C THR A 334 13.91 27.81 7.96
N TYR A 335 13.62 28.12 6.70
CA TYR A 335 13.13 27.13 5.74
C TYR A 335 14.03 25.88 5.69
N GLU A 336 15.36 26.07 5.77
CA GLU A 336 16.35 24.99 5.73
C GLU A 336 16.37 24.16 7.03
N GLU A 337 16.20 24.79 8.19
CA GLU A 337 16.09 24.08 9.47
C GLU A 337 14.84 23.20 9.52
N ARG A 338 13.70 23.68 9.01
CA ARG A 338 12.48 22.86 8.92
C ARG A 338 12.66 21.66 7.98
N TRP A 339 13.36 21.84 6.87
CA TRP A 339 13.70 20.73 5.96
C TRP A 339 14.67 19.73 6.57
N THR A 340 15.60 20.20 7.40
CA THR A 340 16.53 19.33 8.15
C THR A 340 15.76 18.56 9.22
N ASN A 341 14.95 19.24 10.02
CA ASN A 341 14.09 18.62 11.03
C ASN A 341 13.15 17.57 10.42
N ALA A 342 12.47 17.90 9.31
CA ALA A 342 11.65 16.93 8.58
C ALA A 342 12.46 15.69 8.17
N ARG A 343 13.67 15.87 7.63
CA ARG A 343 14.57 14.77 7.25
C ARG A 343 14.97 13.91 8.45
N ASP A 344 15.31 14.53 9.57
CA ASP A 344 15.73 13.86 10.80
C ASP A 344 14.59 13.04 11.40
N GLN A 345 13.35 13.53 11.27
CA GLN A 345 12.12 12.80 11.61
C GLN A 345 11.71 11.77 10.54
N GLY A 346 12.53 11.54 9.52
CA GLY A 346 12.31 10.54 8.49
C GLY A 346 11.41 10.99 7.34
N PHE A 347 11.14 12.27 7.17
CA PHE A 347 10.35 12.84 6.08
C PHE A 347 11.25 13.55 5.05
N PRO A 348 11.98 12.81 4.18
CA PRO A 348 12.99 13.40 3.28
C PRO A 348 12.43 14.34 2.23
N ARG A 349 11.11 14.32 2.02
CA ARG A 349 10.37 15.16 1.06
C ARG A 349 9.24 15.93 1.75
N GLY A 350 9.35 16.17 3.06
CA GLY A 350 8.35 16.84 3.88
C GLY A 350 7.29 15.89 4.44
N CYS A 351 6.63 16.31 5.51
CA CYS A 351 5.58 15.54 6.21
C CYS A 351 4.18 15.87 5.66
N THR A 352 4.10 16.15 4.36
CA THR A 352 2.86 16.53 3.69
C THR A 352 2.61 15.70 2.45
N THR A 353 1.35 15.33 2.23
CA THR A 353 0.89 14.74 0.98
C THR A 353 0.81 15.82 -0.12
N GLN A 354 0.88 15.37 -1.37
CA GLN A 354 0.68 16.18 -2.56
C GLN A 354 -0.74 16.72 -2.64
N GLN A 355 -1.71 15.98 -2.08
CA GLN A 355 -3.14 16.30 -2.15
C GLN A 355 -3.58 17.12 -0.93
N PRO A 356 -4.10 18.36 -1.10
CA PRO A 356 -4.68 19.12 -0.01
C PRO A 356 -5.84 18.36 0.64
N GLY A 357 -6.04 18.52 1.94
CA GLY A 357 -7.10 17.84 2.68
C GLY A 357 -6.83 16.36 3.00
N LEU A 358 -5.68 15.81 2.59
CA LEU A 358 -5.26 14.46 2.99
C LEU A 358 -4.05 14.59 3.92
N LEU A 359 -4.23 14.41 5.24
CA LEU A 359 -3.27 14.70 6.32
C LEU A 359 -3.05 16.19 6.62
N ARG A 360 -2.86 17.02 5.60
CA ARG A 360 -2.73 18.49 5.77
C ARG A 360 -4.02 19.21 5.36
N SER A 361 -4.21 20.42 5.88
CA SER A 361 -5.31 21.29 5.47
C SER A 361 -5.33 21.53 3.95
N ASP A 362 -6.53 21.78 3.43
CA ASP A 362 -6.76 22.14 2.05
C ASP A 362 -6.22 23.54 1.70
N SER A 363 -6.20 24.42 2.70
CA SER A 363 -5.77 25.80 2.62
C SER A 363 -4.31 25.98 3.06
N ARG A 364 -3.67 27.06 2.60
CA ARG A 364 -2.34 27.47 3.09
C ARG A 364 -2.41 28.25 4.41
N TRP A 365 -3.60 28.40 4.98
CA TRP A 365 -3.83 29.28 6.13
C TRP A 365 -2.89 28.96 7.30
N PHE A 366 -2.76 27.68 7.67
CA PHE A 366 -1.86 27.26 8.75
C PHE A 366 -0.39 27.62 8.46
N ALA A 367 0.07 27.40 7.22
CA ALA A 367 1.43 27.75 6.82
C ALA A 367 1.74 29.27 6.89
N GLU A 368 0.70 30.10 6.79
CA GLU A 368 0.80 31.57 6.76
C GLU A 368 0.55 32.22 8.13
N HIS A 369 -0.22 31.57 8.99
CA HIS A 369 -0.76 32.17 10.22
C HIS A 369 -0.38 31.44 11.52
N THR A 370 0.25 30.27 11.46
CA THR A 370 0.76 29.59 12.66
C THR A 370 2.15 30.06 13.06
N ARG A 371 2.35 30.26 14.36
CA ARG A 371 3.63 30.64 14.98
C ARG A 371 4.20 29.50 15.81
N ASP A 372 5.42 29.68 16.31
CA ASP A 372 5.99 28.73 17.26
C ASP A 372 5.12 28.62 18.52
N GLY A 373 4.93 27.38 19.00
CA GLY A 373 4.04 27.05 20.11
C GLY A 373 2.55 26.89 19.77
N ASP A 374 2.10 27.31 18.58
CA ASP A 374 0.71 27.12 18.16
C ASP A 374 0.44 25.65 17.78
N LEU A 375 -0.20 24.88 18.69
CA LEU A 375 -0.56 23.48 18.45
C LEU A 375 -1.92 23.36 17.72
N LEU A 376 -1.94 23.79 16.46
CA LEU A 376 -3.15 23.88 15.65
C LEU A 376 -3.18 22.80 14.55
N PHE A 377 -4.35 22.19 14.34
CA PHE A 377 -4.57 21.30 13.20
C PHE A 377 -6.06 21.21 12.84
N GLU A 378 -6.32 20.79 11.61
CA GLU A 378 -7.66 20.49 11.09
C GLU A 378 -7.98 19.00 11.35
N PRO A 379 -8.89 18.67 12.28
CA PRO A 379 -9.16 17.29 12.68
C PRO A 379 -9.54 16.37 11.51
N GLU A 380 -10.38 16.86 10.60
CA GLU A 380 -10.88 16.08 9.49
C GLU A 380 -9.76 15.61 8.55
N ALA A 381 -8.88 16.53 8.13
CA ALA A 381 -7.76 16.22 7.25
C ALA A 381 -6.79 15.22 7.89
N VAL A 382 -6.49 15.39 9.18
CA VAL A 382 -5.60 14.49 9.94
C VAL A 382 -6.23 13.10 10.07
N CYS A 383 -7.50 13.02 10.48
CA CYS A 383 -8.19 11.73 10.64
C CYS A 383 -8.37 10.99 9.31
N ARG A 384 -8.62 11.71 8.22
CA ARG A 384 -8.61 11.14 6.86
C ARG A 384 -7.25 10.56 6.50
N GLY A 385 -6.17 11.30 6.77
CA GLY A 385 -4.80 10.81 6.59
C GLY A 385 -4.53 9.52 7.39
N ILE A 386 -4.95 9.48 8.65
CA ILE A 386 -4.80 8.31 9.53
C ILE A 386 -5.59 7.10 9.00
N LEU A 387 -6.84 7.30 8.55
CA LEU A 387 -7.65 6.24 7.97
C LEU A 387 -7.00 5.64 6.72
N TYR A 388 -6.49 6.48 5.83
CA TYR A 388 -5.80 6.03 4.61
C TYR A 388 -4.51 5.28 4.95
N ALA A 389 -3.71 5.81 5.88
CA ALA A 389 -2.49 5.19 6.35
C ALA A 389 -2.76 3.82 7.01
N ALA A 390 -3.83 3.72 7.80
CA ALA A 390 -4.22 2.49 8.50
C ALA A 390 -4.68 1.41 7.51
N ALA A 391 -5.48 1.79 6.50
CA ALA A 391 -5.90 0.89 5.44
C ALA A 391 -4.70 0.37 4.63
N LEU A 392 -3.80 1.26 4.20
CA LEU A 392 -2.58 0.89 3.46
C LEU A 392 -1.66 -0.01 4.28
N SER A 393 -1.41 0.32 5.54
CA SER A 393 -0.54 -0.46 6.43
C SER A 393 -1.13 -1.83 6.71
N THR A 394 -2.43 -1.91 6.97
CA THR A 394 -3.14 -3.18 7.19
C THR A 394 -3.10 -4.06 5.95
N LEU A 395 -3.40 -3.53 4.77
CA LEU A 395 -3.26 -4.24 3.49
C LEU A 395 -1.83 -4.74 3.24
N ALA A 396 -0.82 -3.91 3.51
CA ALA A 396 0.58 -4.30 3.34
C ALA A 396 0.99 -5.42 4.30
N MET A 397 0.67 -5.32 5.59
CA MET A 397 1.01 -6.32 6.61
C MET A 397 0.24 -7.64 6.47
N THR A 398 -0.91 -7.63 5.80
CA THR A 398 -1.73 -8.85 5.65
C THR A 398 -1.48 -9.55 4.32
N ASN A 399 -1.33 -8.78 3.24
CA ASN A 399 -1.32 -9.31 1.88
C ASN A 399 0.03 -9.19 1.19
N GLY A 400 0.94 -8.39 1.74
CA GLY A 400 2.29 -8.24 1.21
C GLY A 400 2.35 -7.46 -0.10
N GLY A 401 1.25 -6.82 -0.51
CA GLY A 401 1.15 -6.05 -1.75
C GLY A 401 2.12 -4.86 -1.78
N SER A 402 2.65 -4.56 -2.96
CA SER A 402 3.41 -3.35 -3.25
C SER A 402 2.48 -2.14 -3.30
N VAL A 403 3.03 -0.94 -3.14
CA VAL A 403 2.28 0.32 -3.29
C VAL A 403 1.48 0.34 -4.61
N SER A 404 2.12 -0.04 -5.72
CA SER A 404 1.47 -0.03 -7.03
C SER A 404 0.33 -1.04 -7.16
N GLU A 405 0.32 -2.12 -6.37
CA GLU A 405 -0.77 -3.10 -6.31
C GLU A 405 -1.89 -2.59 -5.43
N LEU A 406 -1.57 -2.15 -4.21
CA LEU A 406 -2.56 -1.78 -3.20
C LEU A 406 -3.38 -0.54 -3.61
N LEU A 407 -2.77 0.41 -4.31
CA LEU A 407 -3.47 1.60 -4.80
C LEU A 407 -4.53 1.29 -5.89
N GLN A 408 -4.56 0.07 -6.43
CA GLN A 408 -5.55 -0.33 -7.45
C GLN A 408 -6.91 -0.74 -6.89
N VAL A 409 -7.05 -0.86 -5.55
CA VAL A 409 -8.31 -1.24 -4.93
C VAL A 409 -9.41 -0.23 -5.29
N ALA A 410 -10.52 -0.71 -5.84
CA ALA A 410 -11.61 0.12 -6.36
C ALA A 410 -12.97 -0.27 -5.77
N ALA A 411 -13.87 0.71 -5.65
CA ALA A 411 -15.21 0.55 -5.07
C ALA A 411 -16.05 -0.48 -5.83
N ASP A 412 -15.89 -0.56 -7.15
CA ASP A 412 -16.60 -1.47 -8.04
C ASP A 412 -15.87 -2.81 -8.29
N GLY A 413 -14.68 -2.99 -7.69
CA GLY A 413 -13.80 -4.15 -7.94
C GLY A 413 -14.03 -5.37 -7.04
N TRP A 414 -15.08 -5.36 -6.20
CA TRP A 414 -15.27 -6.38 -5.16
C TRP A 414 -15.77 -7.73 -5.70
N ILE A 415 -15.09 -8.80 -5.30
CA ILE A 415 -15.47 -10.19 -5.59
C ILE A 415 -15.67 -10.92 -4.27
N ASN A 416 -16.89 -11.40 -4.04
CA ASN A 416 -17.24 -12.19 -2.85
C ASN A 416 -16.91 -13.66 -3.07
N THR A 417 -16.09 -14.25 -2.20
CA THR A 417 -15.73 -15.68 -2.24
C THR A 417 -16.07 -16.38 -0.93
N SER A 418 -15.89 -17.71 -0.88
CA SER A 418 -15.95 -18.45 0.39
C SER A 418 -14.89 -18.02 1.40
N GLU A 419 -13.78 -17.47 0.92
CA GLU A 419 -12.61 -17.07 1.73
C GLU A 419 -12.63 -15.60 2.14
N GLY A 420 -13.67 -14.84 1.77
CA GLY A 420 -13.79 -13.41 2.03
C GLY A 420 -13.89 -12.56 0.76
N ARG A 421 -13.79 -11.24 0.92
CA ARG A 421 -13.79 -10.27 -0.18
C ARG A 421 -12.42 -10.21 -0.85
N LYS A 422 -12.42 -10.17 -2.18
CA LYS A 422 -11.22 -10.12 -3.02
C LYS A 422 -11.32 -9.01 -4.05
N GLN A 423 -10.17 -8.60 -4.60
CA GLN A 423 -10.05 -7.63 -5.69
C GLN A 423 -9.11 -8.19 -6.78
N LEU A 424 -9.40 -7.90 -8.05
CA LEU A 424 -8.55 -8.28 -9.19
C LEU A 424 -7.51 -7.19 -9.47
N LEU A 425 -6.30 -7.39 -8.95
CA LEU A 425 -5.21 -6.41 -9.05
C LEU A 425 -4.15 -6.89 -10.03
N LEU A 426 -3.55 -5.95 -10.77
CA LEU A 426 -2.41 -6.21 -11.63
C LEU A 426 -1.14 -6.33 -10.76
N PRO A 427 -0.49 -7.50 -10.69
CA PRO A 427 0.63 -7.71 -9.79
C PRO A 427 1.87 -6.93 -10.21
N ASP A 428 2.77 -6.68 -9.28
CA ASP A 428 4.05 -6.03 -9.55
C ASP A 428 4.93 -6.91 -10.45
N GLY A 429 5.60 -6.30 -11.42
CA GLY A 429 6.39 -7.01 -12.44
C GLY A 429 5.58 -7.80 -13.48
N ALA A 430 4.25 -7.66 -13.53
CA ALA A 430 3.42 -8.30 -14.56
C ALA A 430 3.84 -7.87 -15.97
N LYS A 431 4.08 -8.83 -16.87
CA LYS A 431 4.47 -8.56 -18.27
C LYS A 431 3.29 -8.35 -19.24
N GLY A 432 2.10 -8.81 -18.85
CA GLY A 432 0.83 -8.66 -19.58
C GLY A 432 -0.33 -8.47 -18.61
N ASP A 433 -1.55 -8.26 -19.11
CA ASP A 433 -2.74 -7.81 -18.34
C ASP A 433 -3.36 -8.85 -17.39
N ASP A 434 -2.60 -9.90 -17.08
CA ASP A 434 -2.99 -10.95 -16.15
C ASP A 434 -3.12 -10.41 -14.72
N ARG A 435 -4.37 -10.21 -14.30
CA ARG A 435 -4.74 -9.81 -12.94
C ARG A 435 -4.81 -11.01 -12.02
N ARG A 436 -4.48 -10.81 -10.74
CA ARG A 436 -4.58 -11.83 -9.68
C ARG A 436 -5.62 -11.44 -8.66
N LEU A 437 -6.29 -12.44 -8.08
CA LEU A 437 -7.19 -12.23 -6.96
C LEU A 437 -6.38 -11.98 -5.69
N PHE A 438 -6.51 -10.77 -5.14
CA PHE A 438 -5.98 -10.39 -3.84
C PHE A 438 -7.10 -10.48 -2.81
N THR A 439 -6.93 -11.34 -1.81
CA THR A 439 -7.83 -11.40 -0.66
C THR A 439 -7.63 -10.16 0.20
N ILE A 440 -8.69 -9.48 0.59
CA ILE A 440 -8.63 -8.29 1.45
C ILE A 440 -9.05 -8.70 2.85
N SER A 441 -8.24 -8.38 3.86
CA SER A 441 -8.58 -8.68 5.25
C SER A 441 -9.84 -7.89 5.64
N PRO A 442 -10.73 -8.42 6.48
CA PRO A 442 -11.94 -7.68 6.83
C PRO A 442 -11.71 -6.36 7.57
N GLU A 443 -10.63 -6.24 8.35
CA GLU A 443 -10.24 -4.95 8.94
C GLU A 443 -9.93 -3.92 7.85
N ALA A 444 -9.20 -4.34 6.81
CA ALA A 444 -8.97 -3.48 5.65
C ALA A 444 -10.26 -3.20 4.89
N VAL A 445 -11.18 -4.17 4.76
CA VAL A 445 -12.51 -3.93 4.15
C VAL A 445 -13.25 -2.82 4.89
N GLN A 446 -13.33 -2.88 6.21
CA GLN A 446 -14.03 -1.87 7.01
C GLN A 446 -13.42 -0.48 6.80
N MET A 447 -12.09 -0.36 6.85
CA MET A 447 -11.43 0.92 6.59
C MET A 447 -11.66 1.42 5.16
N LEU A 448 -11.67 0.52 4.17
CA LEU A 448 -11.95 0.85 2.78
C LEU A 448 -13.40 1.32 2.57
N GLU A 449 -14.36 0.75 3.30
CA GLU A 449 -15.76 1.19 3.31
C GLU A 449 -15.93 2.56 3.98
N GLU A 450 -15.15 2.84 5.04
CA GLU A 450 -15.09 4.18 5.64
C GLU A 450 -14.50 5.20 4.65
N ILE A 451 -13.46 4.83 3.91
CA ILE A 451 -12.88 5.66 2.83
C ILE A 451 -13.91 5.91 1.72
N GLU A 452 -14.58 4.85 1.24
CA GLU A 452 -15.62 4.93 0.23
C GLU A 452 -16.74 5.88 0.65
N ARG A 453 -17.21 5.76 1.90
CA ARG A 453 -18.23 6.64 2.46
C ARG A 453 -17.80 8.10 2.51
N GLY A 454 -16.59 8.38 2.99
CA GLY A 454 -16.08 9.76 3.02
C GLY A 454 -15.95 10.38 1.62
N LEU A 455 -15.62 9.57 0.60
CA LEU A 455 -15.63 10.01 -0.80
C LEU A 455 -17.04 10.31 -1.30
N VAL A 456 -18.01 9.45 -1.01
CA VAL A 456 -19.43 9.64 -1.39
C VAL A 456 -20.03 10.85 -0.68
N GLU A 457 -19.78 11.04 0.62
CA GLU A 457 -20.27 12.19 1.39
C GLU A 457 -19.73 13.51 0.84
N THR A 458 -18.47 13.53 0.40
CA THR A 458 -17.82 14.76 -0.09
C THR A 458 -18.13 15.06 -1.57
N PHE A 459 -18.20 14.03 -2.41
CA PHE A 459 -18.28 14.19 -3.87
C PHE A 459 -19.59 13.68 -4.48
N GLY A 460 -20.53 13.17 -3.68
CA GLY A 460 -21.80 12.55 -4.09
C GLY A 460 -21.65 11.10 -4.59
N GLU A 461 -20.49 10.75 -5.13
CA GLU A 461 -20.11 9.38 -5.52
C GLU A 461 -18.60 9.20 -5.36
N VAL A 462 -18.11 7.95 -5.46
CA VAL A 462 -16.67 7.72 -5.61
C VAL A 462 -16.23 8.19 -7.00
N PRO A 463 -15.35 9.21 -7.12
CA PRO A 463 -15.00 9.75 -8.43
C PRO A 463 -14.25 8.73 -9.30
N ILE A 464 -14.46 8.80 -10.61
CA ILE A 464 -13.61 8.06 -11.57
C ILE A 464 -12.32 8.85 -11.76
N THR A 465 -11.20 8.25 -11.37
CA THR A 465 -9.90 8.92 -11.37
C THR A 465 -8.88 8.13 -12.17
N ALA A 466 -8.08 8.85 -12.96
CA ALA A 466 -6.99 8.26 -13.71
C ALA A 466 -5.88 7.74 -12.76
N PRO A 467 -5.18 6.66 -13.14
CA PRO A 467 -4.06 6.15 -12.36
C PRO A 467 -3.00 7.23 -12.10
N ALA A 468 -2.32 7.17 -10.95
CA ALA A 468 -1.21 8.08 -10.66
C ALA A 468 -0.17 8.02 -11.78
N ARG A 469 0.14 9.18 -12.41
CA ARG A 469 1.04 9.27 -13.59
C ARG A 469 2.42 8.65 -13.36
N GLN A 470 2.92 8.71 -12.14
CA GLN A 470 4.23 8.15 -11.76
C GLN A 470 4.18 6.63 -11.46
N SER A 471 2.98 6.03 -11.46
CA SER A 471 2.84 4.60 -11.26
C SER A 471 3.50 3.85 -12.42
N PRO A 472 4.31 2.81 -12.15
CA PRO A 472 4.88 1.98 -13.23
C PRO A 472 3.81 1.24 -14.05
N LYS A 473 2.55 1.25 -13.59
CA LYS A 473 1.39 0.61 -14.20
C LYS A 473 0.41 1.61 -14.83
N SER A 474 0.72 2.90 -14.87
CA SER A 474 -0.20 3.96 -15.35
C SER A 474 -0.84 3.63 -16.70
N ASP A 475 -0.04 3.14 -17.64
CA ASP A 475 -0.47 2.90 -19.03
C ASP A 475 -1.39 1.66 -19.18
N ARG A 476 -1.44 0.83 -18.13
CA ARG A 476 -2.16 -0.45 -18.12
C ARG A 476 -3.34 -0.46 -17.16
N LEU A 477 -3.41 0.56 -16.34
CA LEU A 477 -4.54 0.84 -15.49
C LEU A 477 -5.48 1.80 -16.23
N ARG A 478 -6.78 1.58 -16.10
CA ARG A 478 -7.81 2.45 -16.69
C ARG A 478 -8.35 3.37 -15.59
N PRO A 479 -8.90 4.55 -15.93
CA PRO A 479 -9.68 5.31 -14.98
C PRO A 479 -10.75 4.43 -14.33
N ALA A 480 -10.82 4.47 -13.00
CA ALA A 480 -11.74 3.66 -12.21
C ALA A 480 -12.11 4.39 -10.91
N ARG A 481 -13.07 3.84 -10.17
CA ARG A 481 -13.47 4.32 -8.84
C ARG A 481 -12.49 3.85 -7.76
N TYR A 482 -11.23 4.22 -7.89
CA TYR A 482 -10.17 3.86 -6.95
C TYR A 482 -10.48 4.38 -5.54
N LEU A 483 -10.27 3.58 -4.50
CA LEU A 483 -10.55 4.03 -3.14
C LEU A 483 -9.45 4.93 -2.58
N PHE A 484 -8.20 4.71 -2.97
CA PHE A 484 -7.06 5.55 -2.55
C PHE A 484 -6.95 6.80 -3.44
N GLN A 485 -7.89 7.72 -3.28
CA GLN A 485 -7.93 9.00 -3.96
C GLN A 485 -8.44 10.11 -3.05
N TRP A 486 -8.10 11.36 -3.33
CA TRP A 486 -8.74 12.52 -2.72
C TRP A 486 -8.73 13.69 -3.72
N GLN A 487 -9.76 14.55 -3.69
CA GLN A 487 -9.94 15.65 -4.66
C GLN A 487 -9.80 15.21 -6.12
N LYS A 488 -10.41 14.07 -6.50
CA LYS A 488 -10.35 13.47 -7.85
C LYS A 488 -8.93 13.19 -8.36
N ARG A 489 -7.98 12.95 -7.44
CA ARG A 489 -6.61 12.56 -7.75
C ARG A 489 -6.23 11.32 -6.95
N MET A 490 -5.56 10.37 -7.60
CA MET A 490 -5.10 9.15 -6.96
C MET A 490 -3.87 9.43 -6.07
N VAL A 491 -3.87 8.84 -4.87
CA VAL A 491 -2.73 8.85 -3.95
C VAL A 491 -1.52 8.22 -4.65
N ASP A 492 -0.34 8.81 -4.49
CA ASP A 492 0.88 8.32 -5.15
C ASP A 492 1.92 7.70 -4.17
N GLY A 493 3.07 7.29 -4.71
CA GLY A 493 4.13 6.67 -3.92
C GLY A 493 4.71 7.59 -2.83
N HIS A 494 4.75 8.90 -3.05
CA HIS A 494 5.17 9.86 -2.03
C HIS A 494 4.11 9.98 -0.93
N ASP A 495 2.84 10.11 -1.31
CA ASP A 495 1.73 10.23 -0.35
C ASP A 495 1.66 9.00 0.56
N THR A 496 1.72 7.78 -0.01
CA THR A 496 1.71 6.54 0.79
C THR A 496 2.87 6.50 1.79
N GLN A 497 4.04 7.00 1.41
CA GLN A 497 5.23 7.03 2.26
C GLN A 497 5.08 8.01 3.43
N VAL A 498 4.50 9.19 3.18
CA VAL A 498 4.21 10.19 4.21
C VAL A 498 3.14 9.66 5.17
N LEU A 499 2.03 9.17 4.65
CA LEU A 499 0.90 8.67 5.44
C LEU A 499 1.33 7.56 6.40
N VAL A 500 2.10 6.59 5.91
CA VAL A 500 2.59 5.48 6.74
C VAL A 500 3.59 5.93 7.80
N ARG A 501 4.53 6.82 7.44
CA ARG A 501 5.50 7.35 8.40
C ARG A 501 4.80 8.18 9.46
N PHE A 502 3.82 8.99 9.07
CA PHE A 502 2.99 9.74 9.99
C PHE A 502 2.25 8.82 10.97
N LEU A 503 1.61 7.76 10.48
CA LEU A 503 0.88 6.82 11.32
C LEU A 503 1.78 6.06 12.31
N LEU A 504 3.02 5.78 11.94
CA LEU A 504 4.00 5.07 12.78
C LEU A 504 5.04 6.00 13.41
N HIS A 505 4.80 7.32 13.38
CA HIS A 505 5.71 8.29 13.99
C HIS A 505 5.84 8.04 15.51
N GLY A 506 7.03 8.29 16.03
CA GLY A 506 7.41 7.96 17.42
C GLY A 506 7.78 6.49 17.65
N VAL A 507 7.59 5.58 16.68
CA VAL A 507 8.04 4.18 16.82
C VAL A 507 9.50 4.05 16.38
N ASN A 508 10.41 3.97 17.35
CA ASN A 508 11.84 3.91 17.12
C ASN A 508 12.35 2.47 17.23
N LEU A 509 12.52 1.79 16.08
CA LEU A 509 13.09 0.44 16.03
C LEU A 509 14.51 0.50 15.47
N VAL A 510 15.40 -0.32 16.05
CA VAL A 510 16.76 -0.51 15.59
C VAL A 510 17.01 -2.00 15.32
N THR A 511 17.86 -2.31 14.35
CA THR A 511 18.34 -3.68 14.15
C THR A 511 19.22 -4.11 15.32
N GLU A 512 19.54 -5.41 15.42
CA GLU A 512 20.53 -5.92 16.40
C GLU A 512 21.88 -5.20 16.33
N SER A 513 22.25 -4.72 15.14
CA SER A 513 23.47 -3.91 14.92
C SER A 513 23.32 -2.42 15.31
N GLY A 514 22.20 -2.01 15.90
CA GLY A 514 21.92 -0.62 16.26
C GLY A 514 21.49 0.28 15.10
N THR A 515 21.22 -0.27 13.90
CA THR A 515 20.84 0.55 12.73
C THR A 515 19.35 0.91 12.80
N PRO A 516 18.96 2.20 12.76
CA PRO A 516 17.55 2.59 12.75
C PRO A 516 16.79 1.99 11.56
N ILE A 517 15.56 1.54 11.81
CA ILE A 517 14.67 0.96 10.82
C ILE A 517 13.64 2.02 10.41
N PRO A 518 13.79 2.66 9.23
CA PRO A 518 12.80 3.62 8.77
C PRO A 518 11.52 2.90 8.31
N PHE A 519 10.38 3.30 8.87
CA PHE A 519 9.09 2.78 8.42
C PHE A 519 8.76 3.26 7.00
N SER A 520 8.44 2.30 6.14
CA SER A 520 8.10 2.50 4.74
C SER A 520 7.20 1.38 4.28
N MET A 521 6.46 1.59 3.20
CA MET A 521 5.61 0.55 2.60
C MET A 521 6.39 -0.73 2.26
N ASN A 522 7.68 -0.63 1.94
CA ASN A 522 8.53 -1.79 1.66
C ASN A 522 8.88 -2.62 2.89
N GLN A 523 8.98 -1.99 4.06
CA GLN A 523 9.26 -2.65 5.33
C GLN A 523 8.00 -3.28 5.89
N ILE A 524 6.89 -2.53 5.88
CA ILE A 524 5.60 -2.98 6.42
C ILE A 524 5.05 -4.19 5.66
N ARG A 525 5.27 -4.26 4.34
CA ARG A 525 4.82 -5.40 3.54
C ARG A 525 5.55 -6.72 3.83
N TYR A 526 6.60 -6.74 4.66
CA TYR A 526 7.21 -8.01 5.06
C TYR A 526 6.21 -8.90 5.80
N GLY A 527 5.33 -8.32 6.63
CA GLY A 527 4.35 -9.09 7.41
C GLY A 527 3.40 -9.91 6.55
N GLY A 528 2.99 -9.36 5.40
CA GLY A 528 2.07 -10.06 4.49
C GLY A 528 2.78 -11.01 3.53
N ASN A 529 4.10 -10.91 3.40
CA ASN A 529 4.94 -11.77 2.55
C ASN A 529 5.65 -12.87 3.35
N LEU A 530 5.17 -13.19 4.54
CA LEU A 530 5.70 -14.32 5.31
C LEU A 530 5.26 -15.64 4.68
N SER A 531 6.24 -16.48 4.40
CA SER A 531 6.02 -17.88 4.04
C SER A 531 5.39 -18.66 5.20
N THR A 532 4.81 -19.83 4.92
CA THR A 532 4.33 -20.72 5.99
C THR A 532 5.46 -21.09 6.95
N GLU A 533 6.67 -21.29 6.43
CA GLU A 533 7.83 -21.63 7.25
C GLU A 533 8.21 -20.48 8.19
N GLU A 534 8.24 -19.25 7.71
CA GLU A 534 8.52 -18.07 8.55
C GLU A 534 7.44 -17.85 9.61
N ARG A 535 6.15 -18.04 9.27
CA ARG A 535 5.07 -18.01 10.27
C ARG A 535 5.25 -19.11 11.32
N GLY A 536 5.64 -20.31 10.88
CA GLY A 536 5.91 -21.44 11.77
C GLY A 536 7.08 -21.19 12.71
N GLN A 537 8.18 -20.62 12.20
CA GLN A 537 9.35 -20.24 12.98
C GLN A 537 9.01 -19.16 14.01
N GLU A 538 8.20 -18.17 13.62
CA GLU A 538 7.79 -17.12 14.56
C GLU A 538 6.92 -17.67 15.69
N LEU A 539 5.96 -18.54 15.35
CA LEU A 539 5.15 -19.23 16.37
C LEU A 539 6.04 -20.07 17.29
N LEU A 540 7.04 -20.78 16.74
CA LEU A 540 7.98 -21.58 17.53
C LEU A 540 8.80 -20.69 18.48
N ARG A 541 9.29 -19.55 18.00
CA ARG A 541 10.05 -18.58 18.79
C ARG A 541 9.23 -18.02 19.97
N VAL A 542 7.96 -17.72 19.73
CA VAL A 542 7.08 -17.08 20.71
C VAL A 542 6.52 -18.09 21.71
N PHE A 543 6.02 -19.23 21.23
CA PHE A 543 5.30 -20.17 22.07
C PHE A 543 6.18 -21.32 22.60
N GLY A 544 7.35 -21.56 21.99
CA GLY A 544 8.14 -22.78 22.18
C GLY A 544 7.61 -23.96 21.34
N PHE A 545 6.47 -23.80 20.68
CA PHE A 545 5.83 -24.78 19.80
C PHE A 545 5.14 -24.10 18.61
N ASN A 546 4.77 -24.87 17.59
CA ASN A 546 3.98 -24.36 16.48
C ASN A 546 3.06 -25.47 15.91
N HIS A 547 2.40 -25.18 14.79
CA HIS A 547 1.52 -26.13 14.10
C HIS A 547 2.15 -27.50 13.75
N THR A 548 3.48 -27.65 13.69
CA THR A 548 4.15 -28.91 13.37
C THR A 548 4.12 -29.91 14.52
N ILE A 549 3.70 -29.54 15.73
CA ILE A 549 3.41 -30.53 16.80
C ILE A 549 2.29 -31.50 16.42
N LEU A 550 1.48 -31.15 15.41
CA LEU A 550 0.43 -31.99 14.82
C LEU A 550 0.93 -32.77 13.59
N GLN A 551 2.24 -32.77 13.32
CA GLN A 551 2.82 -33.53 12.22
C GLN A 551 2.64 -35.04 12.48
N GLY A 552 2.10 -35.74 11.49
CA GLY A 552 1.67 -37.14 11.62
C GLY A 552 0.15 -37.31 11.75
N SER A 553 -0.53 -36.35 12.38
CA SER A 553 -2.00 -36.36 12.54
C SER A 553 -2.75 -35.60 11.44
N LEU A 554 -2.05 -34.70 10.73
CA LEU A 554 -2.64 -33.82 9.71
C LEU A 554 -1.90 -33.90 8.36
N SER A 555 -2.67 -33.71 7.28
CA SER A 555 -2.10 -33.55 5.94
C SER A 555 -1.26 -32.27 5.82
N PHE A 556 -0.32 -32.22 4.87
CA PHE A 556 0.49 -31.02 4.62
C PHE A 556 -0.35 -29.76 4.32
N SER A 557 -1.43 -29.91 3.54
CA SER A 557 -2.36 -28.79 3.29
C SER A 557 -3.08 -28.32 4.55
N SER A 558 -3.40 -29.24 5.47
CA SER A 558 -4.01 -28.90 6.75
C SER A 558 -3.00 -28.20 7.67
N LEU A 559 -1.74 -28.65 7.71
CA LEU A 559 -0.68 -28.00 8.48
C LEU A 559 -0.46 -26.55 8.03
N ARG A 560 -0.39 -26.28 6.72
CA ARG A 560 -0.30 -24.90 6.20
C ARG A 560 -1.48 -24.03 6.63
N LEU A 561 -2.69 -24.60 6.61
CA LEU A 561 -3.91 -23.94 7.04
C LEU A 561 -3.89 -23.61 8.54
N TYR A 562 -3.45 -24.58 9.36
CA TYR A 562 -3.33 -24.44 10.80
C TYR A 562 -2.29 -23.37 11.17
N CYS A 563 -1.13 -23.40 10.52
CA CYS A 563 -0.11 -22.36 10.66
C CYS A 563 -0.69 -20.97 10.40
N ARG A 564 -1.37 -20.78 9.26
CA ARG A 564 -1.97 -19.49 8.88
C ARG A 564 -2.97 -18.99 9.92
N ASP A 565 -3.88 -19.86 10.35
CA ASP A 565 -4.97 -19.48 11.24
C ASP A 565 -4.51 -19.24 12.68
N PHE A 566 -3.61 -20.07 13.19
CA PHE A 566 -3.02 -19.87 14.51
C PHE A 566 -2.14 -18.63 14.54
N TYR A 567 -1.42 -18.36 13.45
CA TYR A 567 -0.70 -17.11 13.28
C TYR A 567 -1.65 -15.91 13.26
N ALA A 568 -2.80 -16.00 12.60
CA ALA A 568 -3.81 -14.93 12.61
C ALA A 568 -4.42 -14.69 14.00
N TYR A 569 -4.60 -15.75 14.80
CA TYR A 569 -5.01 -15.65 16.21
C TYR A 569 -3.95 -14.93 17.04
N TRP A 570 -2.69 -15.36 16.92
CA TRP A 570 -1.57 -14.71 17.60
C TRP A 570 -1.44 -13.23 17.18
N GLN A 571 -1.62 -12.92 15.90
CA GLN A 571 -1.63 -11.54 15.40
C GLN A 571 -2.74 -10.68 16.01
N PHE A 572 -3.88 -11.28 16.38
CA PHE A 572 -4.94 -10.59 17.08
C PHE A 572 -4.61 -10.40 18.57
N ALA A 573 -4.03 -11.42 19.20
CA ALA A 573 -3.67 -11.39 20.61
C ALA A 573 -2.56 -10.37 20.92
N GLY A 574 -1.64 -10.13 19.98
CA GLY A 574 -0.59 -9.12 20.11
C GLY A 574 0.62 -9.58 20.94
N SER A 575 0.42 -10.41 21.97
CA SER A 575 1.49 -11.03 22.77
C SER A 575 1.22 -12.51 23.06
N ARG A 576 2.22 -13.22 23.59
CA ARG A 576 2.12 -14.62 23.99
C ARG A 576 1.18 -14.79 25.18
N GLU A 577 1.34 -13.94 26.18
CA GLU A 577 0.62 -13.96 27.45
C GLU A 577 -0.88 -13.80 27.20
N VAL A 578 -1.25 -12.83 26.36
CA VAL A 578 -2.64 -12.59 25.96
C VAL A 578 -3.14 -13.74 25.08
N ALA A 579 -2.31 -14.33 24.22
CA ALA A 579 -2.70 -15.48 23.40
C ALA A 579 -2.92 -16.79 24.19
N LEU A 580 -2.39 -16.89 25.41
CA LEU A 580 -2.61 -18.03 26.31
C LEU A 580 -3.82 -17.84 27.23
N GLN A 581 -4.52 -16.70 27.15
CA GLN A 581 -5.77 -16.45 27.87
C GLN A 581 -6.97 -16.96 27.05
N PRO A 582 -7.81 -17.87 27.59
CA PRO A 582 -9.00 -18.37 26.90
C PRO A 582 -10.00 -17.26 26.50
N GLU A 583 -10.07 -16.20 27.30
CA GLU A 583 -10.92 -15.02 27.06
C GLU A 583 -10.53 -14.33 25.74
N THR A 584 -9.25 -14.32 25.39
CA THR A 584 -8.76 -13.78 24.13
C THR A 584 -9.33 -14.53 22.94
N LEU A 585 -9.54 -15.85 23.02
CA LEU A 585 -10.22 -16.60 21.96
C LEU A 585 -11.70 -16.18 21.84
N ALA A 586 -12.40 -15.96 22.96
CA ALA A 586 -13.78 -15.46 22.93
C ALA A 586 -13.88 -14.03 22.36
N HIS A 587 -12.95 -13.16 22.73
CA HIS A 587 -12.83 -11.81 22.16
C HIS A 587 -12.51 -11.87 20.67
N TRP A 588 -11.64 -12.78 20.25
CA TRP A 588 -11.31 -12.97 18.84
C TRP A 588 -12.52 -13.45 18.05
N ILE A 589 -13.31 -14.38 18.58
CA ILE A 589 -14.57 -14.82 17.94
C ILE A 589 -15.52 -13.62 17.75
N SER A 590 -15.68 -12.80 18.80
CA SER A 590 -16.51 -11.59 18.74
C SER A 590 -15.99 -10.58 17.72
N HIS A 591 -14.67 -10.40 17.66
CA HIS A 591 -13.99 -9.57 16.67
C HIS A 591 -14.22 -10.06 15.24
N LEU A 592 -14.00 -11.36 14.98
CA LEU A 592 -14.23 -11.96 13.67
C LEU A 592 -15.70 -11.83 13.21
N ARG A 593 -16.66 -11.84 14.13
CA ARG A 593 -18.08 -11.57 13.82
C ARG A 593 -18.34 -10.12 13.44
N LYS A 594 -17.77 -9.15 14.17
CA LYS A 594 -17.83 -7.72 13.80
C LYS A 594 -17.24 -7.48 12.41
N LEU A 595 -16.22 -8.27 12.06
CA LEU A 595 -15.58 -8.31 10.75
C LEU A 595 -16.35 -9.12 9.68
N HIS A 596 -17.55 -9.59 9.96
CA HIS A 596 -18.42 -10.30 9.02
C HIS A 596 -17.79 -11.58 8.40
N TYR A 597 -16.90 -12.27 9.12
CA TYR A 597 -16.43 -13.59 8.70
C TYR A 597 -17.59 -14.60 8.68
N LYS A 598 -17.56 -15.53 7.71
CA LYS A 598 -18.52 -16.65 7.67
C LYS A 598 -18.41 -17.51 8.92
N THR A 599 -19.54 -17.94 9.47
CA THR A 599 -19.59 -18.77 10.68
C THR A 599 -18.72 -20.03 10.59
N SER A 600 -18.75 -20.73 9.45
CA SER A 600 -17.92 -21.91 9.22
C SER A 600 -16.41 -21.60 9.20
N THR A 601 -16.03 -20.42 8.71
CA THR A 601 -14.64 -19.93 8.75
C THR A 601 -14.21 -19.62 10.18
N ILE A 602 -15.07 -18.94 10.96
CA ILE A 602 -14.83 -18.66 12.38
C ILE A 602 -14.66 -19.97 13.15
N ASN A 603 -15.61 -20.90 12.99
CA ASN A 603 -15.59 -22.20 13.69
C ASN A 603 -14.34 -23.01 13.35
N ARG A 604 -13.90 -23.00 12.10
CA ARG A 604 -12.65 -23.63 11.68
C ARG A 604 -11.43 -22.98 12.35
N MET A 605 -11.37 -21.66 12.44
CA MET A 605 -10.28 -20.94 13.10
C MET A 605 -10.23 -21.24 14.61
N VAL A 606 -11.40 -21.30 15.25
CA VAL A 606 -11.55 -21.71 16.66
C VAL A 606 -11.02 -23.13 16.87
N VAL A 607 -11.40 -24.07 16.00
CA VAL A 607 -10.93 -25.46 16.07
C VAL A 607 -9.42 -25.56 15.88
N VAL A 608 -8.83 -24.75 14.99
CA VAL A 608 -7.37 -24.72 14.83
C VAL A 608 -6.68 -24.34 16.14
N VAL A 609 -7.12 -23.26 16.78
CA VAL A 609 -6.56 -22.80 18.05
C VAL A 609 -6.72 -23.87 19.12
N GLN A 610 -7.93 -24.41 19.28
CA GLN A 610 -8.24 -25.49 20.24
C GLN A 610 -7.38 -26.73 20.03
N ASN A 611 -7.21 -27.18 18.79
CA ASN A 611 -6.42 -28.38 18.49
C ASN A 611 -4.92 -28.17 18.76
N ILE A 612 -4.38 -26.99 18.44
CA ILE A 612 -2.98 -26.66 18.71
C ILE A 612 -2.75 -26.55 20.22
N MET A 613 -3.60 -25.85 20.96
CA MET A 613 -3.48 -25.74 22.43
C MET A 613 -3.61 -27.12 23.10
N GLY A 614 -4.56 -27.95 22.65
CA GLY A 614 -4.72 -29.31 23.17
C GLY A 614 -3.50 -30.21 22.89
N ALA A 615 -2.92 -30.14 21.69
CA ALA A 615 -1.71 -30.89 21.39
C ALA A 615 -0.49 -30.38 22.18
N ALA A 616 -0.38 -29.06 22.36
CA ALA A 616 0.69 -28.44 23.13
C ALA A 616 0.66 -28.84 24.61
N ALA A 617 -0.54 -29.09 25.16
CA ALA A 617 -0.73 -29.56 26.53
C ALA A 617 -0.75 -31.08 26.69
N SER A 618 -0.57 -31.85 25.61
CA SER A 618 -0.52 -33.30 25.72
C SER A 618 0.64 -33.76 26.61
N PRO A 619 0.50 -34.87 27.36
CA PRO A 619 1.56 -35.39 28.24
C PRO A 619 2.89 -35.64 27.52
N GLU A 620 2.84 -35.92 26.22
CA GLU A 620 4.02 -36.17 25.37
C GLU A 620 4.76 -34.87 25.00
N GLN A 621 4.07 -33.73 24.96
CA GLN A 621 4.62 -32.45 24.49
C GLN A 621 4.89 -31.45 25.62
N GLY A 622 3.94 -31.26 26.55
CA GLY A 622 4.13 -30.52 27.80
C GLY A 622 4.45 -29.02 27.68
N TYR A 623 4.11 -28.35 26.57
CA TYR A 623 4.42 -26.93 26.36
C TYR A 623 3.45 -25.95 27.05
N VAL A 624 2.21 -26.39 27.30
CA VAL A 624 1.14 -25.59 27.89
C VAL A 624 0.54 -26.38 29.06
N ASP A 625 0.16 -25.69 30.14
CA ASP A 625 -0.52 -26.34 31.26
C ASP A 625 -1.85 -26.95 30.80
N PRO A 626 -2.15 -28.22 31.13
CA PRO A 626 -3.40 -28.88 30.77
C PRO A 626 -4.66 -28.08 31.12
N SER A 627 -4.66 -27.37 32.26
CA SER A 627 -5.81 -26.55 32.68
C SER A 627 -6.11 -25.40 31.72
N ILE A 628 -5.08 -24.80 31.11
CA ILE A 628 -5.23 -23.76 30.10
C ILE A 628 -5.86 -24.36 28.84
N ALA A 629 -5.32 -25.49 28.36
CA ALA A 629 -5.87 -26.14 27.16
C ALA A 629 -7.32 -26.59 27.35
N ASP A 630 -7.66 -27.13 28.53
CA ASP A 630 -9.03 -27.49 28.88
C ASP A 630 -9.96 -26.28 28.86
N ALA A 631 -9.52 -25.14 29.43
CA ALA A 631 -10.28 -23.89 29.37
C ALA A 631 -10.53 -23.42 27.92
N PHE A 632 -9.55 -23.56 27.01
CA PHE A 632 -9.76 -23.28 25.58
C PHE A 632 -10.81 -24.20 24.93
N GLN A 633 -10.91 -25.47 25.35
CA GLN A 633 -11.92 -26.39 24.84
C GLN A 633 -13.34 -26.00 25.27
N THR A 634 -13.50 -25.29 26.40
CA THR A 634 -14.81 -24.83 26.87
C THR A 634 -15.41 -23.70 26.01
N ILE A 635 -14.59 -22.98 25.24
CA ILE A 635 -15.03 -21.87 24.40
C ILE A 635 -15.91 -22.39 23.26
N LYS A 636 -17.20 -22.04 23.31
CA LYS A 636 -18.20 -22.51 22.35
C LYS A 636 -17.97 -21.92 20.97
N LYS A 637 -18.11 -22.77 19.95
CA LYS A 637 -18.18 -22.38 18.54
C LYS A 637 -19.40 -21.50 18.29
N THR A 638 -19.35 -20.69 17.24
CA THR A 638 -20.49 -19.89 16.81
C THR A 638 -21.58 -20.83 16.26
N PRO A 639 -22.83 -20.73 16.70
CA PRO A 639 -23.90 -21.59 16.18
C PRO A 639 -24.02 -21.39 14.67
N GLU A 640 -23.83 -22.46 13.90
CA GLU A 640 -24.08 -22.43 12.46
C GLU A 640 -25.59 -22.30 12.25
N ARG A 641 -26.00 -21.37 11.38
CA ARG A 641 -27.37 -21.40 10.84
C ARG A 641 -27.47 -22.62 9.93
N HIS A 642 -27.74 -23.77 10.52
CA HIS A 642 -28.28 -24.89 9.77
C HIS A 642 -29.70 -24.50 9.36
N HIS A 643 -30.00 -24.47 8.07
CA HIS A 643 -31.40 -24.66 7.68
C HIS A 643 -31.77 -26.05 8.20
N PRO A 644 -32.74 -26.18 9.11
CA PRO A 644 -33.19 -27.48 9.54
C PRO A 644 -33.63 -28.25 8.29
N LEU A 645 -33.28 -29.54 8.23
CA LEU A 645 -33.85 -30.42 7.22
C LEU A 645 -35.39 -30.35 7.36
N PRO A 646 -36.15 -30.04 6.30
CA PRO A 646 -37.59 -30.21 6.35
C PRO A 646 -37.85 -31.71 6.55
N GLY A 647 -38.42 -32.09 7.70
CA GLY A 647 -38.62 -33.50 8.03
C GLY A 647 -38.60 -33.85 9.52
N ILE A 648 -38.92 -32.93 10.41
CA ILE A 648 -39.48 -33.30 11.72
C ILE A 648 -41.01 -33.40 11.48
N PRO A 649 -41.67 -34.53 11.77
CA PRO A 649 -43.10 -34.68 11.49
C PRO A 649 -43.89 -33.74 12.41
N GLY A 650 -44.57 -32.77 11.79
CA GLY A 650 -45.37 -31.76 12.46
C GLY A 650 -45.57 -30.58 11.52
N GLU A 651 -46.52 -30.75 10.59
CA GLU A 651 -47.05 -29.75 9.65
C GLU A 651 -46.21 -29.41 8.38
N ALA A 652 -46.87 -29.62 7.23
CA ALA A 652 -46.48 -29.31 5.84
C ALA A 652 -45.14 -29.89 5.29
N SER A 653 -45.19 -31.14 4.80
CA SER A 653 -44.06 -31.82 4.15
C SER A 653 -43.76 -31.24 2.76
N THR A 654 -42.76 -30.38 2.68
CA THR A 654 -42.12 -30.07 1.40
C THR A 654 -41.37 -31.32 0.89
N PRO A 655 -41.60 -31.83 -0.33
CA PRO A 655 -40.91 -33.02 -0.81
C PRO A 655 -39.40 -32.77 -0.93
N VAL A 656 -38.62 -33.54 -0.16
CA VAL A 656 -37.15 -33.55 -0.20
C VAL A 656 -36.68 -34.70 -1.08
N SER A 657 -35.88 -34.41 -2.11
CA SER A 657 -35.22 -35.42 -2.95
C SER A 657 -33.74 -35.55 -2.59
N TYR A 658 -33.27 -36.79 -2.46
CA TYR A 658 -31.88 -37.10 -2.13
C TYR A 658 -31.14 -37.59 -3.37
N ARG A 659 -29.97 -37.03 -3.63
CA ARG A 659 -29.16 -37.39 -4.81
C ARG A 659 -27.70 -37.56 -4.42
N LYS A 660 -27.05 -38.58 -5.00
CA LYS A 660 -25.61 -38.81 -4.89
C LYS A 660 -24.87 -38.02 -5.97
N TYR A 661 -23.78 -37.38 -5.59
CA TYR A 661 -22.89 -36.68 -6.51
C TYR A 661 -21.43 -37.07 -6.27
N PHE A 662 -20.69 -37.19 -7.36
CA PHE A 662 -19.23 -37.19 -7.35
C PHE A 662 -18.72 -35.77 -7.61
N LYS A 663 -17.67 -35.38 -6.89
CA LYS A 663 -17.07 -34.04 -6.92
C LYS A 663 -15.63 -34.14 -7.39
N LYS A 664 -15.34 -33.53 -8.55
CA LYS A 664 -13.96 -33.33 -9.01
C LYS A 664 -13.31 -32.22 -8.19
N CYS A 665 -12.08 -32.44 -7.69
CA CYS A 665 -11.37 -31.45 -6.86
C CYS A 665 -10.61 -30.39 -7.67
N GLY A 666 -10.57 -30.51 -9.01
CA GLY A 666 -9.94 -29.54 -9.90
C GLY A 666 -8.40 -29.51 -9.86
N ARG A 667 -7.76 -30.39 -9.07
CA ARG A 667 -6.30 -30.47 -8.99
C ARG A 667 -5.76 -31.34 -10.13
N PRO A 668 -4.82 -30.83 -10.95
CA PRO A 668 -4.28 -31.57 -12.11
C PRO A 668 -3.39 -32.76 -11.74
N TRP A 669 -3.15 -33.00 -10.45
CA TRP A 669 -2.38 -34.16 -9.94
C TRP A 669 -3.24 -35.11 -9.08
N CYS A 670 -4.56 -34.98 -9.08
CA CYS A 670 -5.43 -35.88 -8.31
C CYS A 670 -5.73 -37.16 -9.10
N THR A 671 -5.06 -38.25 -8.75
CA THR A 671 -5.21 -39.56 -9.39
C THR A 671 -6.66 -40.08 -9.36
N VAL A 672 -7.38 -39.90 -8.24
CA VAL A 672 -8.79 -40.31 -8.10
C VAL A 672 -9.73 -39.56 -9.06
N CYS A 673 -9.42 -38.28 -9.37
CA CYS A 673 -10.21 -37.50 -10.33
C CYS A 673 -9.77 -37.70 -11.79
N GLN A 674 -8.53 -38.15 -12.02
CA GLN A 674 -8.01 -38.47 -13.35
C GLN A 674 -8.44 -39.86 -13.83
N LEU A 675 -8.56 -40.82 -12.90
CA LEU A 675 -8.88 -42.22 -13.19
C LEU A 675 -10.38 -42.55 -13.13
N GLY A 676 -11.27 -41.61 -12.81
CA GLY A 676 -12.69 -41.92 -12.64
C GLY A 676 -13.63 -40.73 -12.36
N GLU A 677 -14.77 -41.01 -11.74
CA GLU A 677 -15.92 -40.10 -11.59
C GLU A 677 -15.67 -38.88 -10.67
N GLY A 678 -14.59 -38.88 -9.89
CA GLY A 678 -14.26 -37.86 -8.89
C GLY A 678 -14.44 -38.34 -7.45
N HIS A 679 -14.24 -37.47 -6.46
CA HIS A 679 -14.41 -37.85 -5.05
C HIS A 679 -15.89 -38.04 -4.72
N GLY A 680 -16.26 -39.17 -4.14
CA GLY A 680 -17.65 -39.49 -3.80
C GLY A 680 -17.92 -41.00 -3.80
N PRO A 681 -19.20 -41.41 -3.84
CA PRO A 681 -20.38 -40.54 -3.93
C PRO A 681 -20.71 -39.85 -2.60
N TYR A 682 -21.22 -38.63 -2.70
CA TYR A 682 -21.67 -37.79 -1.60
C TYR A 682 -23.17 -37.52 -1.69
N TRP A 683 -23.89 -37.61 -0.58
CA TRP A 683 -25.31 -37.32 -0.52
C TRP A 683 -25.60 -35.83 -0.39
N TYR A 684 -26.58 -35.37 -1.15
CA TYR A 684 -27.17 -34.04 -1.06
C TYR A 684 -28.70 -34.15 -0.97
N ALA A 685 -29.30 -33.33 -0.11
CA ALA A 685 -30.75 -33.13 -0.06
C ALA A 685 -31.14 -31.92 -0.91
N TYR A 686 -32.26 -32.00 -1.62
CA TYR A 686 -32.83 -30.94 -2.44
C TYR A 686 -34.31 -30.77 -2.10
N TRP A 687 -34.74 -29.54 -1.87
CA TRP A 687 -36.16 -29.22 -1.68
C TRP A 687 -36.48 -27.83 -2.24
N ARG A 688 -37.76 -27.53 -2.38
CA ARG A 688 -38.24 -26.22 -2.84
C ARG A 688 -39.13 -25.59 -1.78
N GLU A 689 -38.73 -24.44 -1.27
CA GLU A 689 -39.49 -23.69 -0.26
C GLU A 689 -39.70 -22.26 -0.77
N ASN A 690 -40.96 -21.80 -0.78
CA ASN A 690 -41.34 -20.47 -1.29
C ASN A 690 -40.76 -20.15 -2.69
N GLY A 691 -40.84 -21.12 -3.61
CA GLY A 691 -40.34 -20.97 -4.99
C GLY A 691 -38.82 -21.02 -5.16
N ARG A 692 -38.03 -21.08 -4.07
CA ARG A 692 -36.56 -21.18 -4.11
C ARG A 692 -36.10 -22.62 -3.90
N SER A 693 -35.12 -23.04 -4.70
CA SER A 693 -34.54 -24.38 -4.61
C SER A 693 -33.36 -24.37 -3.65
N TYR A 694 -33.42 -25.20 -2.61
CA TYR A 694 -32.38 -25.34 -1.60
C TYR A 694 -31.64 -26.66 -1.81
N ARG A 695 -30.34 -26.66 -1.47
CA ARG A 695 -29.54 -27.88 -1.41
C ARG A 695 -28.66 -27.88 -0.17
N THR A 696 -28.51 -29.03 0.47
CA THR A 696 -27.55 -29.20 1.56
C THR A 696 -26.74 -30.48 1.39
N TYR A 697 -25.48 -30.44 1.81
CA TYR A 697 -24.59 -31.61 1.81
C TYR A 697 -24.83 -32.44 3.06
N ILE A 698 -25.02 -33.75 2.89
CA ILE A 698 -25.31 -34.68 3.99
C ILE A 698 -24.04 -35.43 4.42
N GLY A 699 -23.25 -35.95 3.48
CA GLY A 699 -22.10 -36.79 3.80
C GLY A 699 -21.90 -37.99 2.87
N ARG A 700 -20.97 -38.89 3.22
CA ARG A 700 -20.77 -40.17 2.50
C ARG A 700 -21.84 -41.22 2.78
N LYS A 701 -22.52 -41.15 3.93
CA LYS A 701 -23.61 -42.04 4.32
C LYS A 701 -24.89 -41.22 4.51
N LEU A 702 -26.01 -41.72 3.99
CA LEU A 702 -27.33 -41.14 4.25
C LEU A 702 -27.81 -41.70 5.60
N GLN A 703 -27.65 -40.92 6.67
CA GLN A 703 -28.24 -41.28 7.96
C GLN A 703 -29.67 -40.76 8.00
N LEU A 704 -30.64 -41.62 7.70
CA LEU A 704 -32.04 -41.34 8.01
C LEU A 704 -32.19 -41.53 9.53
N ILE A 705 -32.43 -40.44 10.25
CA ILE A 705 -32.73 -40.52 11.68
C ILE A 705 -34.13 -41.17 11.77
N ALA A 706 -34.19 -42.44 12.17
CA ALA A 706 -35.45 -43.08 12.53
C ALA A 706 -35.96 -42.43 13.82
N PRO A 707 -37.29 -42.19 13.97
CA PRO A 707 -37.83 -41.59 15.16
C PRO A 707 -37.57 -42.52 16.36
N THR A 708 -36.79 -42.04 17.33
CA THR A 708 -36.80 -42.60 18.68
C THR A 708 -38.18 -42.34 19.26
N ASN A 709 -39.02 -43.36 19.35
CA ASN A 709 -40.23 -43.35 20.17
C ASN A 709 -39.82 -43.04 21.61
N ARG A 710 -40.05 -41.80 22.05
CA ARG A 710 -40.17 -41.49 23.48
C ARG A 710 -41.63 -41.72 23.86
N ARG A 711 -41.86 -42.79 24.63
CA ARG A 711 -42.89 -42.77 25.67
C ARG A 711 -42.43 -41.85 26.79
#